data_AF-A0A1R2B9G5-F1
#
_entry.id   AF-A0A1R2B9G5-F1
#
_cell.length_a   1.000
_cell.length_b   1.000
_cell.length_c   1.000
_cell.angle_alpha   90.00
_cell.angle_beta   90.00
_cell.angle_gamma   90.00
#
_symmetry.space_group_name_H-M   'P 1'
#
loop_
_entity.id
_entity.type
_entity.pdbx_description
1 polymer ?
#
loop_
_entity_poly.entity_id
_entity_poly.type
_entity_poly.pdbx_seq_one_letter_code
_entity_poly.pdbx_strand_id
1 'polypeptide(L)'
;MWFIYTLLSTVIAQTNIYIPPEKVPPSPRAFVSLNYYPSINTLLTFGGYSGKDYFSEIWQYNLDTNFWSLLSPGSEFFPFSRAEYGSFKSALLIDKLYIFGGRTSTGLKNDLWEFTLETLSWKSLEATNPPSIRRAFAYTSYVEDGHEYFAIFGGESMTGKLNDLHVLNMTTFQWEERDLGIKNITTMSFSTMVYYNKCFFLVNGLGSLKYNLILHRFCNDANYWVLELSNAMWGRGFISGIVYNEYLYLFSGGYKEFSEYIVRVNLKNSAFSFEELVSFNKISIIYFGLVANGNLAYIFGGYSEKNNMFTNELFSINLDNGLFTTISPRFETPEKRLQASMLVINGELYLFGGRNQDTLYNNMWIFNVESEIWRLETMTGDLPTPRYSFASDVDGNALIVFAGEDASGLKNDIFIYNSLNSVWKKLIPKTSTAPRPNKGSCLVFKFPLVYIYGGTTDSGVSNELWLFDIGSLEFKKISESSSRSYAKCNIYADIFYILEGNDESDRSAYGYLTYNLTSKIWQYFNYDNYYRYSLGIQIMLNDTYVSIGGQNFLADTSNFFAVFYPNNKLCVTYSLIDGIYLSAYAYYKNYIYSYGGGYFQGSTAVFLFGTYDFYYLKMEEICQGCSCDAMCSKGTYKSNNGCLPCEKGHYSEIMGSTSCYPCPPGTYNPKKGGSSYRQCYPCPAGTFNSKYGSAKCYDCPSALDCPVGSKQTTKLHHSNEYTSVQPKMYTPHYNNIANYYIAGIIVFFFLIIAGILSLKKLRNNLKILDIFSNMHNHDLMVPMVMKKTNLGGFFTVIFVAATMVYFGTTIIEYYYNNVQETKALVPLIVLENDVDTFKTERFLVTCTLVGYNGECGVNKVCNSQIFINITGFASSSFEYECEIIDKISCRVSVLCNDCVQIERGSVFINFREKLSYASAIYVNVTSNSSIPNELSSIQNELYASEKYVMIGSEASEFYYTTTPSLFVSESSKWPSQLTGYHVSSEQYPSKGSECLGVDLSVSAELKVMIYLYKSNSGLYTQRLFRQSVLLLISSVIGSVFGIMSGIASFMSFMEDQYLTLTKARIRKKKFRDITFQRQEIDSSYFGIRKKSSKRFGSRVLPLNDEMTILHK
;
A
#
# COMPACT_ATOMS: atom_id res chain seq x y z
N MET A 1 -13.97 59.58 -30.16
CA MET A 1 -15.06 58.82 -29.51
C MET A 1 -14.76 57.32 -29.43
N TRP A 2 -14.14 56.70 -30.45
CA TRP A 2 -13.71 55.30 -30.43
C TRP A 2 -12.55 55.01 -29.44
N PHE A 3 -11.66 55.98 -29.22
CA PHE A 3 -10.56 55.89 -28.23
C PHE A 3 -11.00 55.98 -26.75
N ILE A 4 -12.23 56.45 -26.48
CA ILE A 4 -12.76 56.56 -25.11
C ILE A 4 -13.61 55.32 -24.78
N TYR A 5 -14.18 54.65 -25.79
CA TYR A 5 -14.91 53.38 -25.61
C TYR A 5 -13.99 52.19 -25.31
N THR A 6 -12.72 52.23 -25.72
CA THR A 6 -11.70 51.22 -25.38
C THR A 6 -11.14 51.36 -23.95
N LEU A 7 -11.36 52.49 -23.29
CA LEU A 7 -10.93 52.74 -21.90
C LEU A 7 -12.00 52.42 -20.85
N LEU A 8 -13.23 52.11 -21.28
CA LEU A 8 -14.41 51.98 -20.40
C LEU A 8 -15.12 50.62 -20.48
N SER A 9 -14.63 49.65 -21.25
CA SER A 9 -15.03 48.25 -21.05
C SER A 9 -14.31 47.73 -19.81
N THR A 10 -15.08 47.56 -18.73
CA THR A 10 -14.74 46.88 -17.48
C THR A 10 -13.63 45.82 -17.64
N VAL A 11 -12.39 46.21 -17.38
CA VAL A 11 -11.30 45.29 -17.10
C VAL A 11 -11.58 44.75 -15.71
N ILE A 12 -12.27 43.62 -15.62
CA ILE A 12 -12.14 42.78 -14.43
C ILE A 12 -10.68 42.33 -14.48
N ALA A 13 -9.82 43.02 -13.73
CA ALA A 13 -8.44 42.61 -13.56
C ALA A 13 -8.46 41.25 -12.87
N GLN A 14 -8.27 40.18 -13.64
CA GLN A 14 -7.85 38.91 -13.07
C GLN A 14 -6.52 39.16 -12.37
N THR A 15 -6.53 38.99 -11.05
CA THR A 15 -5.35 39.27 -10.23
C THR A 15 -4.73 37.93 -9.85
N ASN A 16 -3.52 37.68 -10.36
CA ASN A 16 -2.70 36.60 -9.85
C ASN A 16 -2.45 36.86 -8.37
N ILE A 17 -2.76 35.87 -7.54
CA ILE A 17 -2.42 35.95 -6.13
C ILE A 17 -1.17 35.08 -5.97
N TYR A 18 -0.04 35.75 -5.83
CA TYR A 18 1.22 35.11 -5.49
C TYR A 18 1.13 34.53 -4.08
N ILE A 19 1.72 33.36 -3.88
CA ILE A 19 1.70 32.67 -2.59
C ILE A 19 3.13 32.50 -2.07
N PRO A 20 3.42 32.82 -0.79
CA PRO A 20 2.58 33.59 0.14
C PRO A 20 2.30 35.02 -0.40
N PRO A 21 1.31 35.75 0.15
CA PRO A 21 1.06 37.14 -0.23
C PRO A 21 2.33 37.99 -0.11
N GLU A 22 3.23 37.64 0.83
CA GLU A 22 4.56 38.23 1.09
C GLU A 22 5.59 38.08 -0.06
N LYS A 23 5.25 37.25 -1.06
CA LYS A 23 6.04 36.79 -2.23
C LYS A 23 7.36 36.14 -1.85
N VAL A 24 7.60 34.97 -2.45
CA VAL A 24 8.78 34.09 -2.29
C VAL A 24 10.05 34.93 -2.05
N PRO A 25 10.55 35.02 -0.80
CA PRO A 25 11.75 35.81 -0.52
C PRO A 25 12.92 35.24 -1.32
N PRO A 26 13.98 36.04 -1.51
CA PRO A 26 15.16 35.53 -2.19
C PRO A 26 15.66 34.26 -1.48
N SER A 27 16.13 33.27 -2.24
CA SER A 27 16.72 32.07 -1.64
C SER A 27 17.77 32.43 -0.58
N PRO A 28 17.86 31.68 0.54
CA PRO A 28 18.82 31.94 1.61
C PRO A 28 20.24 32.15 1.07
N ARG A 29 20.84 33.31 1.42
CA ARG A 29 22.08 33.78 0.79
C ARG A 29 22.88 34.69 1.71
N ALA A 30 24.19 34.65 1.56
CA ALA A 30 25.17 35.51 2.25
C ALA A 30 25.97 36.34 1.25
N PHE A 31 26.79 37.27 1.76
CA PHE A 31 27.67 38.16 0.99
C PHE A 31 26.90 39.03 -0.01
N VAL A 32 25.69 39.42 0.38
CA VAL A 32 24.81 40.29 -0.39
C VAL A 32 25.07 41.75 -0.06
N SER A 33 24.68 42.62 -1.00
CA SER A 33 24.56 44.04 -0.72
C SER A 33 23.11 44.46 -0.60
N LEU A 34 22.83 45.42 0.29
CA LEU A 34 21.49 45.95 0.51
C LEU A 34 21.54 47.47 0.34
N ASN A 35 20.65 48.02 -0.48
CA ASN A 35 20.59 49.45 -0.79
C ASN A 35 19.15 49.95 -0.62
N TYR A 36 18.95 51.15 -0.08
CA TYR A 36 17.62 51.73 0.14
C TYR A 36 17.35 52.85 -0.87
N TYR A 37 16.19 52.78 -1.52
CA TYR A 37 15.70 53.73 -2.50
C TYR A 37 14.51 54.53 -1.93
N PRO A 38 14.72 55.80 -1.53
CA PRO A 38 13.67 56.62 -0.91
C PRO A 38 12.52 56.97 -1.87
N SER A 39 12.79 57.11 -3.17
CA SER A 39 11.79 57.50 -4.19
C SER A 39 10.63 56.52 -4.29
N ILE A 40 10.89 55.24 -4.03
CA ILE A 40 9.92 54.14 -4.09
C ILE A 40 9.81 53.36 -2.77
N ASN A 41 10.36 53.92 -1.68
CA ASN A 41 10.44 53.32 -0.34
C ASN A 41 10.79 51.81 -0.36
N THR A 42 11.88 51.45 -1.03
CA THR A 42 12.19 50.04 -1.34
C THR A 42 13.65 49.70 -1.03
N LEU A 43 13.87 48.51 -0.47
CA LEU A 43 15.19 47.91 -0.30
C LEU A 43 15.53 47.07 -1.53
N LEU A 44 16.75 47.17 -2.04
CA LEU A 44 17.18 46.52 -3.26
C LEU A 44 18.47 45.74 -2.98
N THR A 45 18.47 44.45 -3.30
CA THR A 45 19.57 43.52 -3.08
C THR A 45 19.94 42.83 -4.38
N PHE A 46 21.23 42.62 -4.59
CA PHE A 46 21.76 41.89 -5.73
C PHE A 46 22.60 40.71 -5.25
N GLY A 47 22.79 39.71 -6.11
CA GLY A 47 23.81 38.69 -5.94
C GLY A 47 23.73 37.85 -4.66
N GLY A 48 24.90 37.38 -4.21
CA GLY A 48 25.09 36.57 -3.01
C GLY A 48 25.49 35.12 -3.29
N TYR A 49 25.65 34.35 -2.21
CA TYR A 49 26.07 32.95 -2.26
C TYR A 49 25.31 32.10 -1.22
N SER A 50 24.86 30.91 -1.63
CA SER A 50 24.07 29.98 -0.77
C SER A 50 24.88 28.79 -0.22
N GLY A 51 26.20 28.78 -0.42
CA GLY A 51 27.03 27.59 -0.15
C GLY A 51 27.11 26.62 -1.33
N LYS A 52 26.22 26.74 -2.31
CA LYS A 52 26.23 25.96 -3.56
C LYS A 52 26.34 26.87 -4.78
N ASP A 53 25.44 27.85 -4.85
CA ASP A 53 25.26 28.69 -6.04
C ASP A 53 25.58 30.15 -5.75
N TYR A 54 26.15 30.83 -6.76
CA TYR A 54 26.25 32.28 -6.80
C TYR A 54 25.01 32.84 -7.50
N PHE A 55 24.48 33.96 -7.03
CA PHE A 55 23.31 34.61 -7.61
C PHE A 55 23.70 35.83 -8.44
N SER A 56 22.87 36.16 -9.45
CA SER A 56 22.94 37.39 -10.26
C SER A 56 21.59 38.12 -10.30
N GLU A 57 20.66 37.71 -9.45
CA GLU A 57 19.29 38.25 -9.41
C GLU A 57 19.28 39.58 -8.65
N ILE A 58 18.38 40.47 -9.06
CA ILE A 58 18.02 41.66 -8.29
C ILE A 58 16.68 41.40 -7.63
N TRP A 59 16.65 41.56 -6.32
CA TRP A 59 15.42 41.51 -5.54
C TRP A 59 15.16 42.85 -4.91
N GLN A 60 13.88 43.22 -4.84
CA GLN A 60 13.44 44.40 -4.15
C GLN A 60 12.41 44.04 -3.07
N TYR A 61 12.47 44.71 -1.93
CA TYR A 61 11.48 44.62 -0.86
C TYR A 61 10.84 45.99 -0.66
N ASN A 62 9.57 46.13 -1.00
CA ASN A 62 8.85 47.38 -0.85
C ASN A 62 8.34 47.53 0.59
N LEU A 63 8.76 48.58 1.28
CA LEU A 63 8.49 48.79 2.71
C LEU A 63 7.06 49.28 2.99
N ASP A 64 6.35 49.82 1.98
CA ASP A 64 4.96 50.23 2.13
C ASP A 64 4.01 49.02 2.07
N THR A 65 4.29 48.10 1.16
CA THR A 65 3.46 46.93 0.88
C THR A 65 3.92 45.68 1.63
N ASN A 66 5.15 45.66 2.15
CA ASN A 66 5.81 44.54 2.81
C ASN A 66 6.01 43.30 1.91
N PHE A 67 6.29 43.53 0.62
CA PHE A 67 6.41 42.48 -0.38
C PHE A 67 7.79 42.41 -1.05
N TRP A 68 8.30 41.18 -1.21
CA TRP A 68 9.43 40.91 -2.09
C TRP A 68 8.99 40.89 -3.56
N SER A 69 9.87 41.34 -4.45
CA SER A 69 9.70 41.14 -5.89
C SER A 69 11.04 40.95 -6.57
N LEU A 70 11.10 39.97 -7.47
CA LEU A 70 12.23 39.76 -8.35
C LEU A 70 12.14 40.79 -9.49
N LEU A 71 13.22 41.53 -9.71
CA LEU A 71 13.34 42.45 -10.84
C LEU A 71 14.02 41.74 -12.00
N SER A 72 13.31 41.60 -13.12
CA SER A 72 13.84 41.06 -14.36
C SER A 72 14.56 42.16 -15.14
N PRO A 73 15.86 42.03 -15.44
CA PRO A 73 16.56 43.05 -16.19
C PRO A 73 16.02 43.16 -17.63
N GLY A 74 15.79 44.38 -18.11
CA GLY A 74 15.43 44.66 -19.49
C GLY A 74 16.62 44.61 -20.47
N SER A 75 17.85 44.55 -19.98
CA SER A 75 19.07 44.52 -20.80
C SER A 75 19.45 43.11 -21.26
N GLU A 76 20.04 43.01 -22.45
CA GLU A 76 20.59 41.75 -23.00
C GLU A 76 21.82 41.27 -22.21
N PHE A 77 22.64 42.21 -21.75
CA PHE A 77 23.84 41.93 -20.97
C PHE A 77 23.63 42.34 -19.51
N PHE A 78 24.12 41.51 -18.59
CA PHE A 78 24.06 41.75 -17.15
C PHE A 78 25.28 41.10 -16.47
N PRO A 79 25.66 41.55 -15.26
CA PRO A 79 26.80 41.03 -14.54
C PRO A 79 26.64 39.53 -14.22
N PHE A 80 27.72 38.77 -14.37
CA PHE A 80 27.80 37.38 -13.89
C PHE A 80 27.46 37.28 -12.41
N SER A 81 26.92 36.12 -12.02
CA SER A 81 26.60 35.80 -10.63
C SER A 81 27.81 35.94 -9.71
N ARG A 82 27.63 36.66 -8.60
CA ARG A 82 28.75 37.09 -7.76
C ARG A 82 28.39 37.34 -6.30
N ALA A 83 29.41 37.27 -5.47
CA ALA A 83 29.40 37.58 -4.04
C ALA A 83 30.63 38.43 -3.67
N GLU A 84 30.65 38.99 -2.46
CA GLU A 84 31.81 39.72 -1.89
C GLU A 84 32.28 40.91 -2.76
N TYR A 85 31.35 41.52 -3.49
CA TYR A 85 31.56 42.68 -4.34
C TYR A 85 31.25 43.98 -3.58
N GLY A 86 31.71 45.11 -4.10
CA GLY A 86 31.33 46.43 -3.60
C GLY A 86 30.08 46.95 -4.30
N SER A 87 29.17 47.60 -3.59
CA SER A 87 28.03 48.25 -4.23
C SER A 87 27.58 49.50 -3.51
N PHE A 88 27.03 50.46 -4.24
CA PHE A 88 26.41 51.63 -3.65
C PHE A 88 25.35 52.21 -4.57
N LYS A 89 24.31 52.79 -3.96
CA LYS A 89 23.37 53.69 -4.63
C LYS A 89 24.03 55.06 -4.82
N SER A 90 23.87 55.65 -5.99
CA SER A 90 24.33 57.02 -6.22
C SER A 90 23.55 58.03 -5.38
N ALA A 91 24.27 58.97 -4.78
CA ALA A 91 23.73 60.10 -4.05
C ALA A 91 23.25 61.22 -5.00
N LEU A 92 23.87 61.37 -6.18
CA LEU A 92 23.54 62.40 -7.17
C LEU A 92 22.52 61.91 -8.22
N LEU A 93 22.59 60.63 -8.61
CA LEU A 93 21.72 59.99 -9.59
C LEU A 93 20.85 58.95 -8.88
N ILE A 94 19.75 59.41 -8.28
CA ILE A 94 18.95 58.65 -7.31
C ILE A 94 18.44 57.28 -7.79
N ASP A 95 18.35 57.06 -9.11
CA ASP A 95 17.85 55.82 -9.73
C ASP A 95 18.96 54.85 -10.16
N LYS A 96 20.22 55.11 -9.78
CA LYS A 96 21.37 54.29 -10.19
C LYS A 96 21.98 53.49 -9.04
N LEU A 97 22.24 52.22 -9.32
CA LEU A 97 23.04 51.31 -8.49
C LEU A 97 24.35 51.00 -9.21
N TYR A 98 25.47 51.05 -8.51
CA TYR A 98 26.75 50.61 -9.03
C TYR A 98 27.24 49.38 -8.28
N ILE A 99 27.86 48.44 -9.01
CA ILE A 99 28.58 47.30 -8.43
C ILE A 99 29.99 47.20 -9.00
N PHE A 100 30.95 46.79 -8.18
CA PHE A 100 32.34 46.66 -8.55
C PHE A 100 32.97 45.36 -8.01
N GLY A 101 33.69 44.65 -8.87
CA GLY A 101 34.52 43.49 -8.50
C GLY A 101 33.76 42.31 -7.89
N GLY A 102 34.42 41.62 -6.96
CA GLY A 102 33.88 40.45 -6.26
C GLY A 102 34.29 39.11 -6.87
N ARG A 103 33.65 38.04 -6.40
CA ARG A 103 33.92 36.65 -6.79
C ARG A 103 32.75 36.06 -7.57
N THR A 104 33.02 35.53 -8.75
CA THR A 104 32.09 34.75 -9.58
C THR A 104 32.48 33.27 -9.59
N SER A 105 31.67 32.43 -10.23
CA SER A 105 32.02 31.03 -10.52
C SER A 105 33.26 30.89 -11.42
N THR A 106 33.58 31.91 -12.22
CA THR A 106 34.73 31.95 -13.14
C THR A 106 35.98 32.60 -12.55
N GLY A 107 35.92 33.12 -11.32
CA GLY A 107 37.06 33.74 -10.62
C GLY A 107 36.77 35.14 -10.09
N LEU A 108 37.83 35.88 -9.73
CA LEU A 108 37.72 37.25 -9.22
C LEU A 108 37.56 38.25 -10.36
N LYS A 109 36.86 39.35 -10.09
CA LYS A 109 36.61 40.42 -11.06
C LYS A 109 37.06 41.79 -10.53
N ASN A 110 37.23 42.74 -11.44
CA ASN A 110 37.42 44.18 -11.22
C ASN A 110 36.59 45.01 -12.23
N ASP A 111 35.51 44.43 -12.73
CA ASP A 111 34.56 45.10 -13.64
C ASP A 111 33.64 46.04 -12.85
N LEU A 112 33.20 47.11 -13.51
CA LEU A 112 32.24 48.10 -12.99
C LEU A 112 30.94 48.00 -13.78
N TRP A 113 29.82 47.89 -13.07
CA TRP A 113 28.50 47.83 -13.68
C TRP A 113 27.56 48.87 -13.08
N GLU A 114 26.70 49.42 -13.92
CA GLU A 114 25.62 50.33 -13.59
C GLU A 114 24.28 49.64 -13.82
N PHE A 115 23.37 49.73 -12.85
CA PHE A 115 21.98 49.35 -12.99
C PHE A 115 21.10 50.58 -12.87
N THR A 116 20.20 50.77 -13.84
CA THR A 116 19.23 51.87 -13.86
C THR A 116 17.86 51.34 -13.47
N LEU A 117 17.27 51.89 -12.42
CA LEU A 117 16.01 51.41 -11.84
C LEU A 117 14.79 51.71 -12.73
N GLU A 118 14.77 52.85 -13.41
CA GLU A 118 13.67 53.26 -14.28
C GLU A 118 13.49 52.33 -15.49
N THR A 119 14.61 51.89 -16.10
CA THR A 119 14.62 51.02 -17.29
C THR A 119 14.87 49.55 -16.95
N LEU A 120 15.15 49.23 -15.69
CA LEU A 120 15.58 47.92 -15.21
C LEU A 120 16.76 47.35 -16.01
N SER A 121 17.72 48.17 -16.44
CA SER A 121 18.78 47.73 -17.36
C SER A 121 20.16 47.81 -16.73
N TRP A 122 20.98 46.78 -16.96
CA TRP A 122 22.40 46.79 -16.66
C TRP A 122 23.22 47.37 -17.82
N LYS A 123 24.29 48.07 -17.47
CA LYS A 123 25.30 48.60 -18.39
C LYS A 123 26.69 48.37 -17.81
N SER A 124 27.57 47.72 -18.58
CA SER A 124 28.99 47.64 -18.23
C SER A 124 29.65 49.00 -18.45
N LEU A 125 30.47 49.44 -17.50
CA LEU A 125 31.20 50.70 -17.56
C LEU A 125 32.70 50.45 -17.69
N GLU A 126 33.35 51.13 -18.62
CA GLU A 126 34.80 51.09 -18.78
C GLU A 126 35.44 52.17 -17.92
N ALA A 127 36.04 51.75 -16.79
CA ALA A 127 36.84 52.62 -15.94
C ALA A 127 38.32 52.54 -16.32
N THR A 128 39.02 53.67 -16.28
CA THR A 128 40.47 53.73 -16.56
C THR A 128 41.27 53.51 -15.29
N ASN A 129 42.43 52.84 -15.42
CA ASN A 129 43.32 52.43 -14.32
C ASN A 129 42.67 51.61 -13.20
N PRO A 130 41.79 50.63 -13.49
CA PRO A 130 41.08 49.91 -12.45
C PRO A 130 42.04 49.17 -11.53
N PRO A 131 41.73 49.10 -10.22
CA PRO A 131 42.52 48.32 -9.28
C PRO A 131 42.53 46.83 -9.65
N SER A 132 43.47 46.09 -9.08
CA SER A 132 43.60 44.64 -9.31
C SER A 132 42.31 43.89 -8.98
N ILE A 133 42.05 42.75 -9.66
CA ILE A 133 40.95 41.83 -9.34
C ILE A 133 40.93 41.49 -7.85
N ARG A 134 39.77 41.68 -7.20
CA ARG A 134 39.65 41.57 -5.75
C ARG A 134 38.23 41.30 -5.27
N ARG A 135 38.14 40.74 -4.06
CA ARG A 135 36.89 40.50 -3.31
C ARG A 135 37.03 40.99 -1.86
N ALA A 136 35.92 41.07 -1.13
CA ALA A 136 35.89 41.30 0.32
C ALA A 136 36.71 42.52 0.79
N PHE A 137 36.77 43.56 -0.05
CA PHE A 137 37.38 44.86 0.28
C PHE A 137 36.39 45.74 1.04
N ALA A 138 36.90 46.66 1.85
CA ALA A 138 36.05 47.69 2.44
C ALA A 138 35.74 48.74 1.38
N TYR A 139 34.54 49.31 1.39
CA TYR A 139 34.16 50.33 0.41
C TYR A 139 33.20 51.35 1.01
N THR A 140 33.17 52.54 0.42
CA THR A 140 32.20 53.59 0.73
C THR A 140 32.02 54.50 -0.48
N SER A 141 30.86 55.13 -0.60
CA SER A 141 30.62 56.21 -1.56
C SER A 141 30.41 57.52 -0.81
N TYR A 142 30.81 58.63 -1.43
CA TYR A 142 30.67 59.95 -0.84
C TYR A 142 30.59 61.04 -1.91
N VAL A 143 30.07 62.21 -1.50
CA VAL A 143 30.04 63.41 -2.32
C VAL A 143 30.96 64.44 -1.70
N GLU A 144 31.89 64.96 -2.50
CA GLU A 144 32.81 66.03 -2.11
C GLU A 144 32.85 67.08 -3.23
N ASP A 145 32.71 68.35 -2.88
CA ASP A 145 32.74 69.49 -3.82
C ASP A 145 31.82 69.30 -5.05
N GLY A 146 30.63 68.73 -4.84
CA GLY A 146 29.62 68.49 -5.87
C GLY A 146 29.87 67.29 -6.78
N HIS A 147 30.95 66.54 -6.56
CA HIS A 147 31.29 65.33 -7.32
C HIS A 147 31.13 64.09 -6.45
N GLU A 148 30.72 62.99 -7.06
CA GLU A 148 30.55 61.71 -6.39
C GLU A 148 31.78 60.82 -6.61
N TYR A 149 32.19 60.13 -5.55
CA TYR A 149 33.36 59.27 -5.53
C TYR A 149 33.02 57.91 -4.92
N PHE A 150 33.72 56.88 -5.37
CA PHE A 150 33.66 55.53 -4.82
C PHE A 150 35.06 55.10 -4.37
N ALA A 151 35.23 54.88 -3.06
CA ALA A 151 36.51 54.49 -2.47
C ALA A 151 36.48 53.04 -2.04
N ILE A 152 37.58 52.33 -2.26
CA ILE A 152 37.80 50.96 -1.82
C ILE A 152 39.14 50.82 -1.10
N PHE A 153 39.17 49.96 -0.08
CA PHE A 153 40.36 49.69 0.71
C PHE A 153 40.59 48.19 0.91
N GLY A 154 41.81 47.73 0.66
CA GLY A 154 42.25 46.35 0.93
C GLY A 154 41.49 45.29 0.14
N GLY A 155 41.13 44.19 0.81
CA GLY A 155 40.48 43.02 0.21
C GLY A 155 41.44 41.88 -0.11
N GLU A 156 40.98 40.91 -0.89
CA GLU A 156 41.77 39.75 -1.30
C GLU A 156 41.87 39.68 -2.82
N SER A 157 43.10 39.62 -3.32
CA SER A 157 43.42 39.30 -4.72
C SER A 157 43.83 37.83 -4.86
N MET A 158 44.21 37.41 -6.07
CA MET A 158 44.79 36.08 -6.28
C MET A 158 46.15 35.89 -5.59
N THR A 159 46.87 36.98 -5.28
CA THR A 159 48.21 36.94 -4.68
C THR A 159 48.20 37.07 -3.16
N GLY A 160 47.05 37.39 -2.56
CA GLY A 160 46.86 37.50 -1.11
C GLY A 160 45.99 38.68 -0.70
N LYS A 161 46.04 39.00 0.59
CA LYS A 161 45.35 40.17 1.15
C LYS A 161 46.06 41.47 0.75
N LEU A 162 45.30 42.54 0.60
CA LEU A 162 45.76 43.86 0.19
C LEU A 162 45.57 44.90 1.31
N ASN A 163 46.19 46.07 1.16
CA ASN A 163 46.09 47.22 2.07
C ASN A 163 46.18 48.57 1.33
N ASP A 164 45.85 48.59 0.04
CA ASP A 164 45.85 49.76 -0.84
C ASP A 164 44.50 50.52 -0.80
N LEU A 165 44.54 51.85 -0.99
CA LEU A 165 43.36 52.72 -1.08
C LEU A 165 43.22 53.23 -2.51
N HIS A 166 42.07 52.95 -3.12
CA HIS A 166 41.74 53.41 -4.47
C HIS A 166 40.46 54.23 -4.43
N VAL A 167 40.43 55.34 -5.16
CA VAL A 167 39.28 56.23 -5.28
C VAL A 167 38.91 56.38 -6.75
N LEU A 168 37.65 56.11 -7.08
CA LEU A 168 37.06 56.30 -8.39
C LEU A 168 36.28 57.60 -8.42
N ASN A 169 36.58 58.47 -9.38
CA ASN A 169 35.71 59.60 -9.70
C ASN A 169 34.53 59.12 -10.56
N MET A 170 33.29 59.29 -10.07
CA MET A 170 32.08 58.79 -10.74
C MET A 170 31.64 59.64 -11.93
N THR A 171 32.23 60.82 -12.13
CA THR A 171 32.00 61.67 -13.31
C THR A 171 32.93 61.32 -14.47
N THR A 172 34.21 61.05 -14.17
CA THR A 172 35.23 60.76 -15.21
C THR A 172 35.52 59.26 -15.39
N PHE A 173 35.06 58.41 -14.47
CA PHE A 173 35.38 56.98 -14.41
C PHE A 173 36.89 56.68 -14.40
N GLN A 174 37.66 57.54 -13.72
CA GLN A 174 39.10 57.36 -13.52
C GLN A 174 39.39 56.95 -12.08
N TRP A 175 40.11 55.84 -11.92
CA TRP A 175 40.65 55.41 -10.64
C TRP A 175 41.97 56.11 -10.34
N GLU A 176 42.13 56.49 -9.08
CA GLU A 176 43.36 57.05 -8.52
C GLU A 176 43.73 56.23 -7.27
N GLU A 177 44.95 55.69 -7.26
CA GLU A 177 45.53 55.12 -6.04
C GLU A 177 46.06 56.26 -5.16
N ARG A 178 45.63 56.30 -3.90
CA ARG A 178 46.06 57.33 -2.95
C ARG A 178 47.29 56.82 -2.19
N ASP A 179 48.40 57.55 -2.28
CA ASP A 179 49.62 57.23 -1.53
C ASP A 179 49.35 57.33 -0.03
N LEU A 180 49.68 56.26 0.69
CA LEU A 180 49.19 56.00 2.05
C LEU A 180 50.08 56.55 3.16
N GLY A 181 51.24 57.14 2.85
CA GLY A 181 52.11 57.79 3.84
C GLY A 181 52.28 56.99 5.15
N ILE A 182 53.08 55.90 5.14
CA ILE A 182 53.54 55.05 6.28
C ILE A 182 52.89 53.65 6.44
N LYS A 183 53.62 52.64 5.92
CA LYS A 183 54.12 51.36 6.48
C LYS A 183 53.38 50.43 7.47
N ASN A 184 52.29 50.78 8.17
CA ASN A 184 51.85 49.95 9.33
C ASN A 184 50.39 49.44 9.34
N ILE A 185 49.59 49.64 8.28
CA ILE A 185 48.33 48.88 8.15
C ILE A 185 48.62 47.52 7.52
N THR A 186 48.38 46.46 8.30
CA THR A 186 48.48 45.08 7.82
C THR A 186 47.44 44.77 6.76
N THR A 187 47.73 43.87 5.85
CA THR A 187 46.78 43.41 4.84
C THR A 187 45.53 42.80 5.47
N MET A 188 44.35 43.18 4.98
CA MET A 188 43.08 42.84 5.61
C MET A 188 41.94 42.65 4.59
N SER A 189 40.96 41.82 4.97
CA SER A 189 39.72 41.58 4.23
C SER A 189 38.51 41.65 5.17
N PHE A 190 37.29 41.75 4.63
CA PHE A 190 36.06 41.84 5.41
C PHE A 190 36.06 42.98 6.44
N SER A 191 36.68 44.09 6.06
CA SER A 191 36.75 45.32 6.86
C SER A 191 35.61 46.25 6.46
N THR A 192 35.25 47.21 7.31
CA THR A 192 34.23 48.22 6.98
C THR A 192 34.86 49.61 6.94
N MET A 193 34.47 50.40 5.94
CA MET A 193 34.95 51.77 5.75
C MET A 193 33.75 52.69 5.59
N VAL A 194 33.78 53.82 6.28
CA VAL A 194 32.75 54.87 6.16
C VAL A 194 33.43 56.22 5.95
N TYR A 195 32.82 57.08 5.15
CA TYR A 195 33.27 58.46 4.98
C TYR A 195 32.44 59.40 5.86
N TYR A 196 33.10 60.19 6.70
CA TYR A 196 32.45 61.17 7.57
C TYR A 196 33.36 62.39 7.76
N ASN A 197 32.79 63.59 7.57
CA ASN A 197 33.46 64.88 7.79
C ASN A 197 34.86 64.98 7.15
N LYS A 198 34.96 64.67 5.85
CA LYS A 198 36.22 64.67 5.06
C LYS A 198 37.30 63.66 5.47
N CYS A 199 36.91 62.63 6.21
CA CYS A 199 37.79 61.55 6.60
C CYS A 199 37.16 60.17 6.35
N PHE A 200 37.98 59.21 5.95
CA PHE A 200 37.65 57.78 5.98
C PHE A 200 37.91 57.23 7.37
N PHE A 201 36.93 56.52 7.91
CA PHE A 201 37.07 55.71 9.11
C PHE A 201 37.01 54.24 8.70
N LEU A 202 38.10 53.53 8.96
CA LEU A 202 38.25 52.11 8.65
C LEU A 202 38.28 51.32 9.95
N VAL A 203 37.38 50.35 10.06
CA VAL A 203 37.43 49.36 11.14
C VAL A 203 37.92 48.05 10.57
N ASN A 204 38.95 47.49 11.19
CA ASN A 204 39.63 46.31 10.69
C ASN A 204 38.71 45.07 10.69
N GLY A 205 38.90 44.25 9.67
CA GLY A 205 38.29 42.92 9.55
C GLY A 205 39.30 41.80 9.83
N LEU A 206 39.33 40.79 8.95
CA LEU A 206 40.25 39.66 9.01
C LEU A 206 41.65 40.04 8.52
N GLY A 207 42.59 40.27 9.45
CA GLY A 207 44.01 40.53 9.18
C GLY A 207 44.95 39.37 9.57
N SER A 208 46.25 39.66 9.68
CA SER A 208 47.29 38.75 10.22
C SER A 208 47.41 38.80 11.76
N LEU A 209 46.90 39.86 12.37
CA LEU A 209 46.79 40.05 13.82
C LEU A 209 45.43 39.50 14.29
N LYS A 210 45.39 38.93 15.50
CA LYS A 210 44.16 38.42 16.17
C LYS A 210 43.01 39.43 16.07
N TYR A 211 41.77 38.95 16.13
CA TYR A 211 40.45 39.61 15.93
C TYR A 211 40.19 40.96 16.65
N ASN A 212 41.17 41.68 17.16
CA ASN A 212 41.02 42.95 17.89
C ASN A 212 40.20 43.96 17.08
N LEU A 213 39.32 44.71 17.73
CA LEU A 213 38.63 45.84 17.11
C LEU A 213 39.54 47.07 17.08
N ILE A 214 39.83 47.58 15.88
CA ILE A 214 40.78 48.66 15.61
C ILE A 214 40.14 49.68 14.67
N LEU A 215 40.16 50.95 15.08
CA LEU A 215 39.69 52.08 14.28
C LEU A 215 40.89 52.87 13.74
N HIS A 216 40.93 52.98 12.41
CA HIS A 216 41.85 53.85 11.70
C HIS A 216 41.10 55.03 11.07
N ARG A 217 41.73 56.19 11.02
CA ARG A 217 41.19 57.39 10.37
C ARG A 217 42.18 57.92 9.32
N PHE A 218 41.70 58.25 8.14
CA PHE A 218 42.46 58.92 7.08
C PHE A 218 41.71 60.18 6.66
N CYS A 219 42.33 61.35 6.73
CA CYS A 219 41.74 62.61 6.30
C CYS A 219 42.53 63.19 5.13
N ASN A 220 41.85 63.82 4.17
CA ASN A 220 42.47 64.35 2.95
C ASN A 220 43.60 65.36 3.21
N ASP A 221 43.55 66.06 4.35
CA ASP A 221 44.59 67.05 4.72
C ASP A 221 45.88 66.41 5.26
N ALA A 222 45.80 65.17 5.76
CA ALA A 222 46.90 64.49 6.44
C ALA A 222 47.71 63.58 5.49
N ASN A 223 47.09 62.99 4.46
CA ASN A 223 47.69 62.01 3.54
C ASN A 223 48.32 60.77 4.21
N TYR A 224 47.87 60.39 5.42
CA TYR A 224 48.25 59.12 6.05
C TYR A 224 47.16 58.58 6.97
N TRP A 225 47.19 57.26 7.22
CA TRP A 225 46.29 56.61 8.18
C TRP A 225 46.78 56.81 9.62
N VAL A 226 45.88 57.27 10.48
CA VAL A 226 46.07 57.41 11.93
C VAL A 226 45.38 56.24 12.62
N LEU A 227 46.09 55.54 13.52
CA LEU A 227 45.49 54.60 14.46
C LEU A 227 44.85 55.39 15.60
N GLU A 228 43.51 55.39 15.67
CA GLU A 228 42.76 56.16 16.68
C GLU A 228 42.45 55.32 17.92
N LEU A 229 42.06 54.06 17.71
CA LEU A 229 41.62 53.18 18.79
C LEU A 229 42.02 51.73 18.49
N SER A 230 42.52 51.01 19.50
CA SER A 230 42.76 49.57 19.43
C SER A 230 42.32 48.94 20.74
N ASN A 231 41.43 47.95 20.69
CA ASN A 231 41.04 47.20 21.86
C ASN A 231 41.23 45.69 21.63
N ALA A 232 42.25 45.13 22.27
CA ALA A 232 42.62 43.73 22.14
C ALA A 232 41.69 42.75 22.87
N MET A 233 40.83 43.24 23.78
CA MET A 233 39.88 42.38 24.49
C MET A 233 38.61 42.11 23.68
N TRP A 234 38.35 42.86 22.60
CA TRP A 234 37.10 42.80 21.84
C TRP A 234 37.35 42.20 20.45
N GLY A 235 37.51 40.88 20.44
CA GLY A 235 37.72 40.07 19.24
C GLY A 235 36.49 40.04 18.32
N ARG A 236 36.45 40.78 17.20
CA ARG A 236 35.34 40.77 16.22
C ARG A 236 35.86 40.61 14.79
N GLY A 237 35.14 39.83 13.99
CA GLY A 237 35.37 39.68 12.56
C GLY A 237 34.07 39.90 11.79
N PHE A 238 34.19 40.09 10.47
CA PHE A 238 33.04 40.25 9.55
C PHE A 238 32.13 41.42 9.94
N ILE A 239 32.74 42.60 10.04
CA ILE A 239 32.10 43.80 10.58
C ILE A 239 31.48 44.58 9.42
N SER A 240 30.24 45.02 9.63
CA SER A 240 29.54 45.97 8.76
C SER A 240 29.21 47.22 9.56
N GLY A 241 29.51 48.40 9.01
CA GLY A 241 29.36 49.68 9.68
C GLY A 241 28.34 50.59 8.99
N ILE A 242 27.57 51.34 9.78
CA ILE A 242 26.72 52.44 9.31
C ILE A 242 26.88 53.66 10.21
N VAL A 243 26.74 54.85 9.63
CA VAL A 243 26.79 56.11 10.37
C VAL A 243 25.37 56.63 10.60
N TYR A 244 25.02 56.90 11.85
CA TYR A 244 23.75 57.51 12.24
C TYR A 244 23.93 58.45 13.44
N ASN A 245 23.37 59.66 13.35
CA ASN A 245 23.40 60.68 14.42
C ASN A 245 24.81 60.91 15.01
N GLU A 246 25.82 61.09 14.16
CA GLU A 246 27.24 61.27 14.54
C GLU A 246 27.93 60.03 15.16
N TYR A 247 27.27 58.88 15.22
CA TYR A 247 27.86 57.61 15.67
C TYR A 247 28.07 56.64 14.51
N LEU A 248 29.21 55.95 14.50
CA LEU A 248 29.45 54.76 13.69
C LEU A 248 28.99 53.53 14.47
N TYR A 249 27.88 52.91 14.04
CA TYR A 249 27.39 51.64 14.56
C TYR A 249 28.04 50.49 13.81
N LEU A 250 28.57 49.52 14.54
CA LEU A 250 29.30 48.36 14.07
C LEU A 250 28.50 47.09 14.40
N PHE A 251 28.09 46.42 13.34
CA PHE A 251 27.37 45.17 13.38
C PHE A 251 28.35 44.04 13.06
N SER A 252 28.41 43.01 13.90
CA SER A 252 29.31 41.88 13.72
C SER A 252 28.60 40.59 14.11
N GLY A 253 28.77 39.53 13.34
CA GLY A 253 28.05 38.26 13.55
C GLY A 253 28.73 37.20 14.41
N GLY A 254 29.91 37.49 14.99
CA GLY A 254 30.60 36.63 15.95
C GLY A 254 31.29 35.38 15.36
N TYR A 255 32.48 35.08 15.88
CA TYR A 255 33.17 33.79 15.78
C TYR A 255 33.25 33.26 17.22
N LYS A 256 32.69 32.07 17.49
CA LYS A 256 32.55 31.24 18.72
C LYS A 256 32.91 31.72 20.16
N GLU A 257 33.55 32.85 20.42
CA GLU A 257 34.07 33.22 21.76
C GLU A 257 33.89 34.69 22.21
N PHE A 258 33.23 35.58 21.44
CA PHE A 258 33.18 37.03 21.77
C PHE A 258 31.77 37.66 21.81
N SER A 259 31.63 38.78 22.54
CA SER A 259 30.36 39.48 22.84
C SER A 259 29.60 39.92 21.57
N GLU A 260 28.35 39.47 21.43
CA GLU A 260 27.51 39.64 20.23
C GLU A 260 26.70 40.96 20.20
N TYR A 261 27.07 41.94 21.03
CA TYR A 261 26.38 43.24 21.10
C TYR A 261 26.79 44.16 19.95
N ILE A 262 25.88 45.01 19.48
CA ILE A 262 26.24 46.10 18.57
C ILE A 262 27.17 47.07 19.32
N VAL A 263 28.22 47.51 18.65
CA VAL A 263 29.18 48.50 19.18
C VAL A 263 28.98 49.80 18.45
N ARG A 264 29.11 50.95 19.11
CA ARG A 264 29.17 52.24 18.43
C ARG A 264 30.37 53.07 18.84
N VAL A 265 30.76 53.99 17.97
CA VAL A 265 31.82 54.99 18.22
C VAL A 265 31.29 56.37 17.88
N ASN A 266 31.46 57.34 18.79
CA ASN A 266 31.15 58.74 18.52
C ASN A 266 32.19 59.34 17.57
N LEU A 267 31.78 59.83 16.39
CA LEU A 267 32.67 60.37 15.36
C LEU A 267 32.96 61.87 15.52
N LYS A 268 32.22 62.57 16.38
CA LYS A 268 32.39 64.01 16.65
C LYS A 268 33.46 64.30 17.69
N ASN A 269 33.57 63.42 18.68
CA ASN A 269 34.58 63.53 19.71
C ASN A 269 35.95 63.12 19.16
N SER A 270 37.00 63.87 19.50
CA SER A 270 38.39 63.47 19.21
C SER A 270 38.90 62.37 20.13
N ALA A 271 38.22 62.13 21.26
CA ALA A 271 38.46 61.00 22.15
C ALA A 271 37.53 59.83 21.78
N PHE A 272 37.98 58.98 20.85
CA PHE A 272 37.23 57.81 20.41
C PHE A 272 37.16 56.75 21.52
N SER A 273 35.98 56.15 21.71
CA SER A 273 35.81 54.98 22.56
C SER A 273 34.74 54.07 21.98
N PHE A 274 34.90 52.77 22.17
CA PHE A 274 33.90 51.79 21.77
C PHE A 274 32.85 51.64 22.88
N GLU A 275 31.58 51.86 22.54
CA GLU A 275 30.45 51.68 23.45
C GLU A 275 29.68 50.41 23.06
N GLU A 276 29.56 49.44 23.96
CA GLU A 276 28.71 48.27 23.76
C GLU A 276 27.24 48.58 24.10
N LEU A 277 26.36 48.32 23.15
CA LEU A 277 24.92 48.50 23.32
C LEU A 277 24.30 47.23 23.87
N VAL A 278 24.50 46.98 25.17
CA VAL A 278 24.04 45.77 25.87
C VAL A 278 22.52 45.59 25.86
N SER A 279 21.77 46.70 25.72
CA SER A 279 20.31 46.70 25.61
C SER A 279 19.78 46.21 24.26
N PHE A 280 20.64 46.13 23.23
CA PHE A 280 20.24 45.66 21.91
C PHE A 280 20.31 44.14 21.85
N ASN A 281 19.43 43.54 21.04
CA ASN A 281 19.48 42.10 20.79
C ASN A 281 20.80 41.71 20.13
N LYS A 282 21.32 40.55 20.54
CA LYS A 282 22.53 39.95 19.98
C LYS A 282 22.26 39.48 18.55
N ILE A 283 23.23 39.70 17.65
CA ILE A 283 23.15 39.27 16.25
C ILE A 283 24.20 38.18 16.01
N SER A 284 23.74 36.95 15.76
CA SER A 284 24.60 35.78 15.52
C SER A 284 24.60 35.36 14.03
N ILE A 285 24.56 36.34 13.13
CA ILE A 285 24.55 36.15 11.66
C ILE A 285 25.73 36.93 11.09
N ILE A 286 26.55 36.30 10.24
CA ILE A 286 27.67 36.93 9.52
C ILE A 286 27.32 37.11 8.03
N TYR A 287 28.05 37.99 7.34
CA TYR A 287 27.95 38.22 5.88
C TYR A 287 26.57 38.69 5.38
N PHE A 288 25.82 39.39 6.21
CA PHE A 288 24.52 39.97 5.84
C PHE A 288 24.70 41.28 5.07
N GLY A 289 23.67 41.66 4.30
CA GLY A 289 23.54 43.00 3.74
C GLY A 289 23.01 43.96 4.81
N LEU A 290 23.54 45.19 4.84
CA LEU A 290 23.20 46.22 5.84
C LEU A 290 22.95 47.56 5.15
N VAL A 291 21.84 48.21 5.48
CA VAL A 291 21.54 49.59 5.04
C VAL A 291 20.76 50.34 6.11
N ALA A 292 20.96 51.66 6.22
CA ALA A 292 20.21 52.51 7.12
C ALA A 292 19.23 53.42 6.39
N ASN A 293 18.07 53.66 6.98
CA ASN A 293 17.11 54.69 6.60
C ASN A 293 16.67 55.44 7.87
N GLY A 294 17.20 56.65 8.08
CA GLY A 294 16.99 57.38 9.33
C GLY A 294 17.49 56.57 10.53
N ASN A 295 16.63 56.37 11.51
CA ASN A 295 16.94 55.58 12.71
C ASN A 295 16.75 54.07 12.55
N LEU A 296 16.34 53.57 11.39
CA LEU A 296 16.15 52.13 11.15
C LEU A 296 17.32 51.56 10.35
N ALA A 297 17.99 50.55 10.92
CA ALA A 297 18.98 49.73 10.24
C ALA A 297 18.31 48.43 9.76
N TYR A 298 18.29 48.19 8.46
CA TYR A 298 17.77 46.98 7.83
C TYR A 298 18.91 46.00 7.57
N ILE A 299 18.67 44.74 7.93
CA ILE A 299 19.63 43.65 7.77
C ILE A 299 18.94 42.53 7.00
N PHE A 300 19.58 42.08 5.92
CA PHE A 300 19.05 41.04 5.04
C PHE A 300 20.06 39.91 4.83
N GLY A 301 19.57 38.67 4.96
CA GLY A 301 20.32 37.47 4.65
C GLY A 301 21.51 37.23 5.59
N GLY A 302 22.50 36.49 5.10
CA GLY A 302 23.70 36.10 5.84
C GLY A 302 23.73 34.62 6.20
N TYR A 303 24.68 34.26 7.04
CA TYR A 303 24.91 32.90 7.51
C TYR A 303 24.89 32.84 9.04
N SER A 304 24.05 31.97 9.59
CA SER A 304 23.98 31.73 11.03
C SER A 304 24.93 30.59 11.41
N GLU A 305 25.99 30.91 12.16
CA GLU A 305 26.93 29.90 12.66
C GLU A 305 26.25 28.95 13.66
N LYS A 306 25.33 29.46 14.48
CA LYS A 306 24.61 28.68 15.50
C LYS A 306 23.81 27.54 14.89
N ASN A 307 23.10 27.81 13.80
CA ASN A 307 22.25 26.84 13.11
C ASN A 307 22.96 26.18 11.90
N ASN A 308 24.20 26.59 11.61
CA ASN A 308 24.97 26.16 10.43
C ASN A 308 24.16 26.30 9.12
N MET A 309 23.54 27.46 8.91
CA MET A 309 22.63 27.66 7.79
C MET A 309 22.63 29.09 7.25
N PHE A 310 22.44 29.24 5.95
CA PHE A 310 22.13 30.52 5.32
C PHE A 310 20.70 30.95 5.68
N THR A 311 20.44 32.25 5.75
CA THR A 311 19.11 32.82 5.99
C THR A 311 18.71 33.78 4.87
N ASN A 312 17.41 34.00 4.73
CA ASN A 312 16.77 35.03 3.89
C ASN A 312 15.87 35.95 4.72
N GLU A 313 16.08 35.99 6.03
CA GLU A 313 15.37 36.90 6.92
C GLU A 313 15.72 38.35 6.61
N LEU A 314 14.70 39.21 6.70
CA LEU A 314 14.83 40.66 6.73
C LEU A 314 14.34 41.14 8.09
N PHE A 315 15.18 41.89 8.79
CA PHE A 315 14.81 42.50 10.06
C PHE A 315 15.32 43.94 10.12
N SER A 316 14.65 44.75 10.93
CA SER A 316 15.08 46.10 11.24
C SER A 316 15.43 46.26 12.71
N ILE A 317 16.38 47.14 12.97
CA ILE A 317 16.79 47.55 14.31
C ILE A 317 16.66 49.06 14.37
N ASN A 318 15.88 49.53 15.35
CA ASN A 318 15.82 50.96 15.64
C ASN A 318 17.05 51.36 16.46
N LEU A 319 17.86 52.26 15.91
CA LEU A 319 19.14 52.70 16.47
C LEU A 319 18.99 53.62 17.69
N ASP A 320 17.81 54.22 17.91
CA ASP A 320 17.56 55.09 19.06
C ASP A 320 17.26 54.28 20.34
N ASN A 321 16.52 53.18 20.21
CA ASN A 321 15.99 52.43 21.36
C ASN A 321 16.35 50.93 21.37
N GLY A 322 16.96 50.41 20.30
CA GLY A 322 17.34 49.01 20.17
C GLY A 322 16.20 48.04 19.87
N LEU A 323 15.01 48.54 19.51
CA LEU A 323 13.88 47.69 19.14
C LEU A 323 14.22 46.89 17.88
N PHE A 324 14.17 45.56 18.02
CA PHE A 324 14.39 44.59 16.95
C PHE A 324 13.04 44.11 16.41
N THR A 325 12.83 44.21 15.10
CA THR A 325 11.59 43.78 14.44
C THR A 325 11.92 42.88 13.26
N THR A 326 11.40 41.66 13.26
CA THR A 326 11.43 40.81 12.07
C THR A 326 10.41 41.34 11.07
N ILE A 327 10.88 41.72 9.88
CA ILE A 327 10.07 42.28 8.80
C ILE A 327 9.61 41.16 7.86
N SER A 328 10.55 40.29 7.46
CA SER A 328 10.27 39.10 6.67
C SER A 328 10.96 37.92 7.37
N PRO A 329 10.19 36.94 7.90
CA PRO A 329 10.77 35.79 8.57
C PRO A 329 11.42 34.84 7.56
N ARG A 330 12.19 33.88 8.07
CA ARG A 330 12.80 32.85 7.24
C ARG A 330 11.70 32.02 6.58
N PHE A 331 11.71 31.97 5.26
CA PHE A 331 10.88 31.06 4.48
C PHE A 331 11.74 30.14 3.63
N GLU A 332 11.44 28.85 3.72
CA GLU A 332 12.00 27.85 2.81
C GLU A 332 11.03 27.69 1.65
N THR A 333 11.58 27.74 0.44
CA THR A 333 10.83 27.57 -0.80
C THR A 333 11.59 26.64 -1.72
N PRO A 334 10.91 25.98 -2.66
CA PRO A 334 11.59 25.17 -3.65
C PRO A 334 12.58 26.01 -4.45
N GLU A 335 13.61 25.36 -4.98
CA GLU A 335 14.53 26.00 -5.92
C GLU A 335 13.82 26.35 -7.25
N LYS A 336 14.40 27.30 -8.00
CA LYS A 336 14.03 27.55 -9.40
C LYS A 336 13.98 26.25 -10.17
N ARG A 337 12.89 26.02 -10.90
CA ARG A 337 12.77 24.85 -11.77
C ARG A 337 11.73 25.05 -12.87
N LEU A 338 11.94 24.34 -13.97
CA LEU A 338 10.94 24.08 -15.01
C LEU A 338 10.84 22.57 -15.23
N GLN A 339 9.81 22.11 -15.95
CA GLN A 339 9.61 20.70 -16.32
C GLN A 339 9.54 19.75 -15.10
N ALA A 340 9.11 20.29 -13.96
CA ALA A 340 8.75 19.55 -12.77
C ALA A 340 7.28 19.08 -12.84
N SER A 341 6.86 18.26 -11.88
CA SER A 341 5.46 17.86 -11.74
C SER A 341 4.89 18.34 -10.42
N MET A 342 3.63 18.81 -10.44
CA MET A 342 2.88 19.15 -9.23
C MET A 342 1.54 18.41 -9.21
N LEU A 343 1.22 17.74 -8.11
CA LEU A 343 0.03 16.89 -7.97
C LEU A 343 -0.65 17.11 -6.62
N VAL A 344 -1.95 16.81 -6.51
CA VAL A 344 -2.72 17.01 -5.27
C VAL A 344 -2.93 15.69 -4.53
N ILE A 345 -2.54 15.63 -3.26
CA ILE A 345 -2.83 14.50 -2.37
C ILE A 345 -3.35 15.05 -1.04
N ASN A 346 -4.54 14.60 -0.60
CA ASN A 346 -5.14 15.01 0.68
C ASN A 346 -5.21 16.54 0.88
N GLY A 347 -5.39 17.30 -0.21
CA GLY A 347 -5.47 18.76 -0.19
C GLY A 347 -4.13 19.50 -0.06
N GLU A 348 -3.01 18.80 -0.17
CA GLU A 348 -1.68 19.38 -0.25
C GLU A 348 -1.10 19.22 -1.67
N LEU A 349 -0.22 20.14 -2.07
CA LEU A 349 0.41 20.14 -3.40
C LEU A 349 1.80 19.54 -3.31
N TYR A 350 2.07 18.48 -4.06
CA TYR A 350 3.33 17.75 -4.09
C TYR A 350 4.09 18.14 -5.34
N LEU A 351 5.21 18.85 -5.20
CA LEU A 351 6.10 19.28 -6.27
C LEU A 351 7.34 18.39 -6.31
N PHE A 352 7.54 17.68 -7.42
CA PHE A 352 8.64 16.72 -7.59
C PHE A 352 9.47 17.00 -8.85
N GLY A 353 10.78 16.83 -8.70
CA GLY A 353 11.75 16.83 -9.80
C GLY A 353 11.89 18.15 -10.54
N GLY A 354 12.26 18.06 -11.82
CA GLY A 354 12.47 19.21 -12.71
C GLY A 354 13.95 19.58 -12.86
N ARG A 355 14.20 20.71 -13.52
CA ARG A 355 15.56 21.19 -13.77
C ARG A 355 15.68 22.72 -13.74
N ASN A 356 16.90 23.18 -13.51
CA ASN A 356 17.32 24.55 -13.75
C ASN A 356 18.75 24.55 -14.29
N GLN A 357 18.93 25.04 -15.52
CA GLN A 357 20.15 24.94 -16.30
C GLN A 357 20.62 23.48 -16.38
N ASP A 358 21.81 23.20 -15.85
CA ASP A 358 22.42 21.88 -15.78
C ASP A 358 22.09 21.14 -14.47
N THR A 359 21.39 21.79 -13.53
CA THR A 359 21.00 21.18 -12.27
C THR A 359 19.67 20.44 -12.42
N LEU A 360 19.69 19.14 -12.13
CA LEU A 360 18.52 18.28 -12.09
C LEU A 360 18.10 18.04 -10.64
N TYR A 361 16.79 17.93 -10.40
CA TYR A 361 16.23 17.69 -9.08
C TYR A 361 15.51 16.34 -8.99
N ASN A 362 15.54 15.72 -7.80
CA ASN A 362 14.64 14.64 -7.37
C ASN A 362 14.12 14.88 -5.95
N ASN A 363 14.16 16.12 -5.46
CA ASN A 363 13.55 16.47 -4.18
C ASN A 363 12.03 16.58 -4.30
N MET A 364 11.33 16.40 -3.18
CA MET A 364 9.88 16.54 -3.05
C MET A 364 9.57 17.67 -2.10
N TRP A 365 8.87 18.68 -2.60
CA TRP A 365 8.37 19.79 -1.81
C TRP A 365 6.85 19.65 -1.66
N ILE A 366 6.33 19.87 -0.45
CA ILE A 366 4.89 19.81 -0.19
C ILE A 366 4.42 21.19 0.27
N PHE A 367 3.43 21.73 -0.44
CA PHE A 367 2.76 22.97 -0.08
C PHE A 367 1.45 22.69 0.64
N ASN A 368 1.31 23.23 1.85
CA ASN A 368 0.04 23.22 2.56
C ASN A 368 -0.79 24.44 2.16
N VAL A 369 -1.94 24.19 1.53
CA VAL A 369 -2.81 25.25 0.99
C VAL A 369 -3.50 26.07 2.10
N GLU A 370 -3.71 25.51 3.29
CA GLU A 370 -4.37 26.21 4.40
C GLU A 370 -3.40 27.11 5.17
N SER A 371 -2.18 26.65 5.42
CA SER A 371 -1.16 27.42 6.14
C SER A 371 -0.26 28.26 5.23
N GLU A 372 -0.35 28.06 3.91
CA GLU A 372 0.48 28.68 2.88
C GLU A 372 1.99 28.50 3.06
N ILE A 373 2.41 27.31 3.51
CA ILE A 373 3.82 27.02 3.81
C ILE A 373 4.30 25.82 3.00
N TRP A 374 5.51 25.94 2.45
CA TRP A 374 6.27 24.85 1.85
C TRP A 374 7.04 24.07 2.92
N ARG A 375 7.14 22.75 2.75
CA ARG A 375 8.07 21.89 3.49
C ARG A 375 8.80 20.95 2.55
N LEU A 376 10.06 20.68 2.84
CA LEU A 376 10.82 19.64 2.16
C LEU A 376 10.48 18.27 2.76
N GLU A 377 10.07 17.32 1.93
CA GLU A 377 9.71 15.96 2.35
C GLU A 377 10.93 15.03 2.29
N THR A 378 11.16 14.26 3.36
CA THR A 378 12.23 13.26 3.39
C THR A 378 11.70 11.94 2.84
N MET A 379 12.29 11.47 1.74
CA MET A 379 11.86 10.27 1.04
C MET A 379 12.85 9.12 1.20
N THR A 380 12.34 7.88 1.18
CA THR A 380 13.15 6.65 1.28
C THR A 380 12.76 5.64 0.18
N GLY A 381 13.48 4.51 0.08
CA GLY A 381 13.22 3.46 -0.92
C GLY A 381 13.97 3.65 -2.25
N ASP A 382 13.35 3.20 -3.35
CA ASP A 382 13.93 3.24 -4.70
C ASP A 382 13.67 4.59 -5.37
N LEU A 383 14.36 5.65 -4.92
CA LEU A 383 14.14 6.99 -5.45
C LEU A 383 14.48 7.08 -6.95
N PRO A 384 13.64 7.74 -7.77
CA PRO A 384 14.03 8.15 -9.11
C PRO A 384 15.30 9.02 -9.06
N THR A 385 16.19 8.83 -10.03
CA THR A 385 17.33 9.73 -10.26
C THR A 385 16.84 11.16 -10.55
N PRO A 386 17.62 12.21 -10.22
CA PRO A 386 17.31 13.59 -10.60
C PRO A 386 16.95 13.72 -12.08
N ARG A 387 15.72 14.17 -12.37
CA ARG A 387 15.16 14.12 -13.73
C ARG A 387 14.06 15.16 -13.97
N TYR A 388 13.79 15.41 -15.24
CA TYR A 388 12.79 16.36 -15.71
C TYR A 388 11.98 15.78 -16.88
N SER A 389 10.86 16.43 -17.23
CA SER A 389 9.98 16.03 -18.34
C SER A 389 9.51 14.57 -18.29
N PHE A 390 9.39 14.02 -17.08
CA PHE A 390 8.79 12.71 -16.85
C PHE A 390 7.25 12.83 -16.84
N ALA A 391 6.57 11.73 -17.12
CA ALA A 391 5.12 11.66 -17.01
C ALA A 391 4.72 11.27 -15.59
N SER A 392 3.67 11.87 -15.04
CA SER A 392 3.21 11.56 -13.69
C SER A 392 1.73 11.83 -13.49
N ASP A 393 1.11 11.06 -12.61
CA ASP A 393 -0.28 11.25 -12.19
C ASP A 393 -0.49 10.57 -10.82
N VAL A 394 -1.65 10.81 -10.21
CA VAL A 394 -1.96 10.39 -8.84
C VAL A 394 -3.37 9.80 -8.72
N ASP A 395 -3.48 8.71 -7.94
CA ASP A 395 -4.78 8.15 -7.52
C ASP A 395 -4.73 7.84 -6.02
N GLY A 396 -5.49 8.61 -5.25
CA GLY A 396 -5.48 8.55 -3.79
C GLY A 396 -4.11 8.91 -3.20
N ASN A 397 -3.47 7.92 -2.57
CA ASN A 397 -2.15 8.09 -1.93
C ASN A 397 -0.97 7.57 -2.78
N ALA A 398 -1.25 7.04 -3.97
CA ALA A 398 -0.23 6.54 -4.88
C ALA A 398 0.04 7.55 -5.99
N LEU A 399 1.30 7.95 -6.11
CA LEU A 399 1.79 8.81 -7.20
C LEU A 399 2.69 7.97 -8.10
N ILE A 400 2.47 8.03 -9.42
CA ILE A 400 3.29 7.34 -10.42
C ILE A 400 4.20 8.34 -11.12
N VAL A 401 5.45 7.92 -11.36
CA VAL A 401 6.39 8.58 -12.26
C VAL A 401 6.84 7.58 -13.32
N PHE A 402 6.81 7.99 -14.57
CA PHE A 402 7.27 7.22 -15.71
C PHE A 402 8.24 8.04 -16.56
N ALA A 403 9.34 7.40 -16.96
CA ALA A 403 10.30 7.93 -17.94
C ALA A 403 10.93 9.28 -17.53
N GLY A 404 11.20 10.14 -18.52
CA GLY A 404 11.91 11.41 -18.37
C GLY A 404 13.40 11.30 -18.75
N GLU A 405 14.13 12.39 -18.51
CA GLU A 405 15.56 12.46 -18.81
C GLU A 405 16.35 12.77 -17.53
N ASP A 406 17.37 11.97 -17.27
CA ASP A 406 18.37 12.23 -16.23
C ASP A 406 19.76 12.49 -16.83
N ALA A 407 20.78 12.64 -15.99
CA ALA A 407 22.16 12.88 -16.42
C ALA A 407 22.76 11.80 -17.36
N SER A 408 22.16 10.61 -17.42
CA SER A 408 22.56 9.51 -18.31
C SER A 408 21.68 9.35 -19.55
N GLY A 409 20.68 10.23 -19.74
CA GLY A 409 19.80 10.27 -20.91
C GLY A 409 18.36 9.85 -20.63
N LEU A 410 17.64 9.48 -21.68
CA LEU A 410 16.22 9.13 -21.65
C LEU A 410 15.97 7.84 -20.85
N LYS A 411 14.81 7.77 -20.19
CA LYS A 411 14.38 6.64 -19.35
C LYS A 411 13.05 6.05 -19.78
N ASN A 412 12.82 4.79 -19.40
CA ASN A 412 11.53 4.09 -19.51
C ASN A 412 11.19 3.33 -18.21
N ASP A 413 11.84 3.68 -17.11
CA ASP A 413 11.52 3.11 -15.80
C ASP A 413 10.23 3.72 -15.23
N ILE A 414 9.57 2.94 -14.38
CA ILE A 414 8.33 3.32 -13.70
C ILE A 414 8.50 3.18 -12.19
N PHE A 415 8.05 4.20 -11.46
CA PHE A 415 8.13 4.27 -10.01
C PHE A 415 6.77 4.60 -9.43
N ILE A 416 6.48 4.05 -8.26
CA ILE A 416 5.31 4.37 -7.46
C ILE A 416 5.75 4.91 -6.10
N TYR A 417 5.15 6.01 -5.68
CA TYR A 417 5.36 6.66 -4.39
C TYR A 417 4.15 6.46 -3.49
N ASN A 418 4.40 6.00 -2.26
CA ASN A 418 3.39 5.92 -1.22
C ASN A 418 3.49 7.14 -0.30
N SER A 419 2.50 8.04 -0.40
CA SER A 419 2.45 9.26 0.42
C SER A 419 2.12 9.04 1.90
N LEU A 420 1.78 7.82 2.33
CA LEU A 420 1.50 7.52 3.74
C LEU A 420 2.77 7.29 4.57
N ASN A 421 3.83 6.79 3.95
CA ASN A 421 5.11 6.48 4.59
C ASN A 421 6.32 7.12 3.87
N SER A 422 6.08 7.92 2.83
CA SER A 422 7.09 8.62 2.04
C SER A 422 8.14 7.69 1.41
N VAL A 423 7.68 6.52 0.93
CA VAL A 423 8.52 5.48 0.30
C VAL A 423 8.29 5.42 -1.21
N TRP A 424 9.38 5.41 -1.99
CA TRP A 424 9.38 5.07 -3.41
C TRP A 424 9.66 3.58 -3.63
N LYS A 425 9.00 3.01 -4.63
CA LYS A 425 9.26 1.64 -5.11
C LYS A 425 9.40 1.66 -6.62
N LYS A 426 10.45 1.02 -7.15
CA LYS A 426 10.59 0.80 -8.58
C LYS A 426 9.74 -0.39 -9.00
N LEU A 427 8.87 -0.22 -9.99
CA LEU A 427 8.08 -1.31 -10.54
C LEU A 427 8.88 -1.98 -11.67
N ILE A 428 9.21 -3.25 -11.52
CA ILE A 428 10.00 -4.02 -12.48
C ILE A 428 9.02 -4.76 -13.40
N PRO A 429 8.93 -4.41 -14.69
CA PRO A 429 8.02 -5.08 -15.62
C PRO A 429 8.43 -6.54 -15.84
N LYS A 430 7.46 -7.45 -15.92
CA LYS A 430 7.65 -8.86 -16.25
C LYS A 430 7.70 -9.11 -17.77
N THR A 431 7.25 -8.15 -18.58
CA THR A 431 7.26 -8.24 -20.04
C THR A 431 8.62 -7.88 -20.64
N SER A 432 8.99 -8.55 -21.73
CA SER A 432 10.16 -8.20 -22.53
C SER A 432 9.93 -6.97 -23.41
N THR A 433 8.67 -6.66 -23.73
CA THR A 433 8.26 -5.47 -24.47
C THR A 433 7.81 -4.37 -23.50
N ALA A 434 8.27 -3.16 -23.76
CA ALA A 434 7.95 -1.96 -23.00
C ALA A 434 8.10 -0.73 -23.92
N PRO A 435 7.55 0.45 -23.55
CA PRO A 435 7.81 1.68 -24.27
C PRO A 435 9.32 1.97 -24.33
N ARG A 436 9.76 2.55 -25.45
CA ARG A 436 11.14 3.03 -25.59
C ARG A 436 11.45 4.13 -24.56
N PRO A 437 12.71 4.27 -24.13
CA PRO A 437 13.14 5.41 -23.33
C PRO A 437 12.70 6.74 -23.96
N ASN A 438 12.03 7.59 -23.18
CA ASN A 438 11.44 8.81 -23.68
C ASN A 438 11.35 9.92 -22.63
N LYS A 439 11.00 11.13 -23.08
CA LYS A 439 10.58 12.25 -22.24
C LYS A 439 9.36 12.95 -22.83
N GLY A 440 8.62 13.69 -22.01
CA GLY A 440 7.43 14.41 -22.46
C GLY A 440 6.27 13.49 -22.86
N SER A 441 6.23 12.25 -22.39
CA SER A 441 5.01 11.44 -22.50
C SER A 441 3.92 12.01 -21.60
N CYS A 442 2.67 11.76 -21.95
CA CYS A 442 1.56 11.98 -21.04
C CYS A 442 1.20 10.67 -20.32
N LEU A 443 0.60 10.79 -19.14
CA LEU A 443 0.20 9.64 -18.32
C LEU A 443 -1.14 9.92 -17.65
N VAL A 444 -1.98 8.89 -17.55
CA VAL A 444 -3.19 8.88 -16.71
C VAL A 444 -3.15 7.65 -15.81
N PHE A 445 -3.32 7.85 -14.52
CA PHE A 445 -3.32 6.81 -13.51
C PHE A 445 -4.74 6.56 -12.99
N LYS A 446 -5.28 5.38 -13.28
CA LYS A 446 -6.57 4.89 -12.78
C LYS A 446 -6.30 3.54 -12.12
N PHE A 447 -6.01 3.54 -10.83
CA PHE A 447 -5.49 2.37 -10.12
C PHE A 447 -6.33 1.11 -10.39
N PRO A 448 -5.72 -0.05 -10.76
CA PRO A 448 -4.28 -0.33 -10.85
C PRO A 448 -3.66 -0.10 -12.25
N LEU A 449 -4.37 0.56 -13.16
CA LEU A 449 -3.99 0.74 -14.56
C LEU A 449 -3.33 2.10 -14.80
N VAL A 450 -2.24 2.09 -15.56
CA VAL A 450 -1.49 3.28 -15.98
C VAL A 450 -1.51 3.35 -17.51
N TYR A 451 -2.09 4.40 -18.06
CA TYR A 451 -2.12 4.66 -19.50
C TYR A 451 -1.04 5.67 -19.86
N ILE A 452 -0.21 5.35 -20.84
CA ILE A 452 0.93 6.17 -21.28
C ILE A 452 0.82 6.39 -22.78
N TYR A 453 0.98 7.64 -23.22
CA TYR A 453 0.93 7.97 -24.64
C TYR A 453 2.05 8.94 -25.05
N GLY A 454 2.60 8.67 -26.23
CA GLY A 454 3.54 9.55 -26.91
C GLY A 454 4.88 9.75 -26.19
N GLY A 455 5.49 10.91 -26.41
CA GLY A 455 6.79 11.32 -25.88
C GLY A 455 7.91 11.27 -26.93
N THR A 456 9.00 11.98 -26.67
CA THR A 456 10.17 12.06 -27.54
C THR A 456 11.17 10.96 -27.18
N THR A 457 11.47 10.10 -28.14
CA THR A 457 12.49 9.04 -28.06
C THR A 457 13.73 9.43 -28.89
N ASP A 458 14.81 8.66 -28.77
CA ASP A 458 15.98 8.81 -29.66
C ASP A 458 15.66 8.61 -31.16
N SER A 459 14.56 7.91 -31.45
CA SER A 459 14.08 7.64 -32.81
C SER A 459 13.02 8.62 -33.32
N GLY A 460 12.70 9.67 -32.56
CA GLY A 460 11.63 10.62 -32.88
C GLY A 460 10.46 10.58 -31.90
N VAL A 461 9.37 11.25 -32.26
CA VAL A 461 8.18 11.38 -31.41
C VAL A 461 7.32 10.11 -31.53
N SER A 462 6.99 9.51 -30.38
CA SER A 462 6.13 8.33 -30.31
C SER A 462 4.67 8.68 -30.55
N ASN A 463 3.94 7.73 -31.10
CA ASN A 463 2.51 7.77 -31.37
C ASN A 463 1.74 6.62 -30.70
N GLU A 464 2.40 5.89 -29.81
CA GLU A 464 1.91 4.65 -29.24
C GLU A 464 1.14 4.89 -27.94
N LEU A 465 0.05 4.14 -27.76
CA LEU A 465 -0.73 4.06 -26.52
C LEU A 465 -0.41 2.74 -25.80
N TRP A 466 0.16 2.86 -24.61
CA TRP A 466 0.57 1.76 -23.76
C TRP A 466 -0.30 1.71 -22.50
N LEU A 467 -0.61 0.49 -22.07
CA LEU A 467 -1.24 0.17 -20.80
C LEU A 467 -0.23 -0.59 -19.95
N PHE A 468 0.02 -0.12 -18.74
CA PHE A 468 0.74 -0.84 -17.71
C PHE A 468 -0.21 -1.23 -16.59
N ASP A 469 -0.23 -2.51 -16.24
CA ASP A 469 -1.04 -3.04 -15.15
C ASP A 469 -0.14 -3.31 -13.93
N ILE A 470 -0.37 -2.59 -12.83
CA ILE A 470 0.40 -2.74 -11.58
C ILE A 470 0.18 -4.14 -10.95
N GLY A 471 -0.99 -4.75 -11.16
CA GLY A 471 -1.33 -6.06 -10.62
C GLY A 471 -0.55 -7.20 -11.29
N SER A 472 -0.39 -7.16 -12.61
CA SER A 472 0.42 -8.16 -13.34
C SER A 472 1.88 -7.75 -13.54
N LEU A 473 2.20 -6.46 -13.41
CA LEU A 473 3.48 -5.85 -13.77
C LEU A 473 3.81 -6.01 -15.26
N GLU A 474 2.81 -5.92 -16.13
CA GLU A 474 2.97 -6.12 -17.57
C GLU A 474 2.64 -4.87 -18.38
N PHE A 475 3.47 -4.60 -19.39
CA PHE A 475 3.15 -3.62 -20.43
C PHE A 475 2.39 -4.27 -21.58
N LYS A 476 1.36 -3.57 -22.08
CA LYS A 476 0.61 -3.94 -23.26
C LYS A 476 0.42 -2.72 -24.16
N LYS A 477 0.93 -2.77 -25.39
CA LYS A 477 0.58 -1.80 -26.43
C LYS A 477 -0.88 -2.03 -26.83
N ILE A 478 -1.74 -1.03 -26.65
CA ILE A 478 -3.18 -1.15 -26.92
C ILE A 478 -3.59 -0.50 -28.23
N SER A 479 -2.89 0.56 -28.66
CA SER A 479 -3.16 1.23 -29.94
C SER A 479 -2.01 2.15 -30.35
N GLU A 480 -2.13 2.79 -31.51
CA GLU A 480 -1.24 3.83 -32.02
C GLU A 480 -2.04 4.84 -32.86
N SER A 481 -1.62 6.09 -32.89
CA SER A 481 -2.31 7.17 -33.63
C SER A 481 -1.32 8.23 -34.13
N SER A 482 -1.62 9.53 -34.04
CA SER A 482 -0.71 10.62 -34.46
C SER A 482 0.35 10.93 -33.41
N SER A 483 1.61 11.08 -33.83
CA SER A 483 2.74 11.37 -32.95
C SER A 483 2.53 12.64 -32.11
N ARG A 484 2.76 12.53 -30.79
CA ARG A 484 2.62 13.63 -29.81
C ARG A 484 3.71 13.57 -28.75
N SER A 485 4.34 14.70 -28.46
CA SER A 485 5.20 14.90 -27.28
C SER A 485 4.71 16.09 -26.47
N TYR A 486 4.98 16.07 -25.17
CA TYR A 486 4.55 17.06 -24.18
C TYR A 486 3.05 17.40 -24.20
N ALA A 487 2.22 16.41 -24.52
CA ALA A 487 0.77 16.50 -24.39
C ALA A 487 0.33 16.28 -22.93
N LYS A 488 -0.87 16.72 -22.56
CA LYS A 488 -1.52 16.32 -21.30
C LYS A 488 -2.61 15.31 -21.60
N CYS A 489 -2.67 14.24 -20.80
CA CYS A 489 -3.69 13.22 -20.96
C CYS A 489 -4.63 13.18 -19.78
N ASN A 490 -5.89 12.86 -20.05
CA ASN A 490 -6.96 12.73 -19.06
C ASN A 490 -7.92 11.61 -19.49
N ILE A 491 -8.60 10.98 -18.53
CA ILE A 491 -9.70 10.06 -18.81
C ILE A 491 -10.98 10.63 -18.19
N TYR A 492 -12.02 10.73 -19.00
CA TYR A 492 -13.38 11.01 -18.54
C TYR A 492 -14.32 9.96 -19.14
N ALA A 493 -15.13 9.35 -18.27
CA ALA A 493 -15.89 8.13 -18.58
C ALA A 493 -14.98 7.05 -19.18
N ASP A 494 -15.20 6.69 -20.45
CA ASP A 494 -14.43 5.69 -21.20
C ASP A 494 -13.60 6.31 -22.34
N ILE A 495 -13.39 7.63 -22.31
CA ILE A 495 -12.65 8.36 -23.36
C ILE A 495 -11.31 8.83 -22.79
N PHE A 496 -10.23 8.41 -23.44
CA PHE A 496 -8.86 8.88 -23.18
C PHE A 496 -8.56 10.08 -24.07
N TYR A 497 -8.38 11.24 -23.45
CA TYR A 497 -8.08 12.52 -24.12
C TYR A 497 -6.57 12.75 -24.13
N ILE A 498 -6.05 13.20 -25.27
CA ILE A 498 -4.69 13.71 -25.44
C ILE A 498 -4.81 15.16 -25.91
N LEU A 499 -4.51 16.08 -25.02
CA LEU A 499 -4.67 17.51 -25.20
C LEU A 499 -3.35 18.12 -25.69
N GLU A 500 -3.43 18.86 -26.80
CA GLU A 500 -2.32 19.60 -27.40
C GLU A 500 -1.03 18.76 -27.57
N GLY A 501 0.15 19.37 -27.38
CA GLY A 501 1.46 18.74 -27.57
C GLY A 501 2.09 19.02 -28.93
N ASN A 502 3.34 18.59 -29.11
CA ASN A 502 4.14 18.83 -30.30
C ASN A 502 4.12 17.62 -31.24
N ASP A 503 4.05 17.89 -32.55
CA ASP A 503 4.21 16.92 -33.63
C ASP A 503 5.69 16.56 -33.86
N GLU A 504 5.98 15.69 -34.83
CA GLU A 504 7.35 15.28 -35.19
C GLU A 504 8.24 16.43 -35.69
N SER A 505 7.64 17.52 -36.15
CA SER A 505 8.35 18.73 -36.57
C SER A 505 8.53 19.73 -35.42
N ASP A 506 8.26 19.30 -34.19
CA ASP A 506 8.24 20.13 -32.98
C ASP A 506 7.25 21.31 -33.04
N ARG A 507 6.20 21.18 -33.84
CA ARG A 507 5.13 22.18 -33.95
C ARG A 507 3.95 21.78 -33.10
N SER A 508 3.34 22.74 -32.41
CA SER A 508 2.15 22.45 -31.60
C SER A 508 0.99 21.97 -32.49
N ALA A 509 0.29 20.96 -31.99
CA ALA A 509 -0.81 20.27 -32.65
C ALA A 509 -2.05 21.14 -32.84
N TYR A 510 -2.80 20.91 -33.92
CA TYR A 510 -4.12 21.51 -34.15
C TYR A 510 -5.19 20.74 -33.37
N GLY A 511 -5.39 21.05 -32.09
CA GLY A 511 -6.45 20.46 -31.28
C GLY A 511 -6.06 19.20 -30.53
N TYR A 512 -7.02 18.28 -30.32
CA TYR A 512 -6.87 17.14 -29.42
C TYR A 512 -7.29 15.80 -30.05
N LEU A 513 -6.76 14.72 -29.51
CA LEU A 513 -7.09 13.35 -29.89
C LEU A 513 -7.91 12.70 -28.78
N THR A 514 -8.83 11.84 -29.16
CA THR A 514 -9.54 10.99 -28.21
C THR A 514 -9.49 9.54 -28.63
N TYR A 515 -9.40 8.64 -27.65
CA TYR A 515 -9.49 7.21 -27.84
C TYR A 515 -10.57 6.63 -26.93
N ASN A 516 -11.58 5.99 -27.53
CA ASN A 516 -12.62 5.32 -26.76
C ASN A 516 -12.10 3.94 -26.31
N LEU A 517 -11.97 3.74 -25.00
CA LEU A 517 -11.42 2.52 -24.40
C LEU A 517 -12.30 1.28 -24.63
N THR A 518 -13.61 1.49 -24.81
CA THR A 518 -14.60 0.42 -25.00
C THR A 518 -14.73 0.03 -26.48
N SER A 519 -14.97 1.00 -27.36
CA SER A 519 -15.11 0.75 -28.80
C SER A 519 -13.77 0.60 -29.53
N LYS A 520 -12.66 1.02 -28.90
CA LYS A 520 -11.29 1.01 -29.44
C LYS A 520 -11.11 1.89 -30.68
N ILE A 521 -11.86 2.99 -30.77
CA ILE A 521 -11.86 3.91 -31.91
C ILE A 521 -11.18 5.23 -31.53
N TRP A 522 -10.35 5.75 -32.45
CA TRP A 522 -9.77 7.09 -32.37
C TRP A 522 -10.66 8.14 -33.03
N GLN A 523 -10.73 9.33 -32.44
CA GLN A 523 -11.32 10.52 -33.06
C GLN A 523 -10.39 11.72 -32.91
N TYR A 524 -10.45 12.61 -33.90
CA TYR A 524 -9.60 13.78 -33.98
C TYR A 524 -10.43 15.05 -34.11
N PHE A 525 -10.12 16.05 -33.30
CA PHE A 525 -10.84 17.32 -33.24
C PHE A 525 -9.86 18.45 -33.53
N ASN A 526 -10.11 19.15 -34.63
CA ASN A 526 -9.36 20.32 -35.08
C ASN A 526 -10.11 21.61 -34.76
N TYR A 527 -9.38 22.66 -34.41
CA TYR A 527 -9.90 24.01 -34.31
C TYR A 527 -9.26 24.88 -35.40
N ASP A 528 -10.06 25.27 -36.39
CA ASP A 528 -9.63 26.20 -37.44
C ASP A 528 -9.45 27.60 -36.83
N ASN A 529 -8.28 28.22 -37.04
CA ASN A 529 -7.90 29.58 -36.57
C ASN A 529 -7.36 29.73 -35.12
N TYR A 530 -6.94 28.66 -34.44
CA TYR A 530 -6.22 28.78 -33.17
C TYR A 530 -4.70 28.78 -33.36
N TYR A 531 -4.00 29.72 -32.70
CA TYR A 531 -2.54 29.78 -32.69
C TYR A 531 -1.95 28.57 -31.94
N ARG A 532 -0.86 28.02 -32.47
CA ARG A 532 -0.23 26.79 -31.99
C ARG A 532 0.56 27.05 -30.71
N TYR A 533 -0.04 26.84 -29.54
CA TYR A 533 0.70 26.82 -28.27
C TYR A 533 0.67 25.41 -27.66
N SER A 534 1.76 25.02 -27.03
CA SER A 534 1.91 23.79 -26.25
C SER A 534 2.68 24.09 -24.97
N LEU A 535 2.90 23.10 -24.10
CA LEU A 535 3.68 23.28 -22.86
C LEU A 535 3.06 24.26 -21.84
N GLY A 536 1.81 24.67 -22.05
CA GLY A 536 1.03 25.48 -21.10
C GLY A 536 0.33 24.63 -20.04
N ILE A 537 -0.51 25.30 -19.24
CA ILE A 537 -1.37 24.62 -18.26
C ILE A 537 -2.62 24.13 -18.98
N GLN A 538 -2.95 22.84 -18.82
CA GLN A 538 -4.09 22.21 -19.47
C GLN A 538 -4.96 21.50 -18.43
N ILE A 539 -6.19 21.98 -18.22
CA ILE A 539 -7.14 21.43 -17.25
C ILE A 539 -8.39 20.93 -17.97
N MET A 540 -8.80 19.70 -17.67
CA MET A 540 -9.99 19.08 -18.23
C MET A 540 -11.18 19.27 -17.28
N LEU A 541 -12.25 19.91 -17.77
CA LEU A 541 -13.53 20.17 -17.09
C LEU A 541 -14.62 19.33 -17.79
N ASN A 542 -14.73 18.05 -17.44
CA ASN A 542 -15.60 17.04 -18.08
C ASN A 542 -15.30 16.77 -19.57
N ASP A 543 -15.98 17.46 -20.47
CA ASP A 543 -15.85 17.36 -21.94
C ASP A 543 -15.30 18.65 -22.55
N THR A 544 -15.07 19.66 -21.71
CA THR A 544 -14.48 20.96 -22.06
C THR A 544 -13.08 21.00 -21.47
N TYR A 545 -12.09 21.55 -22.18
CA TYR A 545 -10.76 21.75 -21.59
C TYR A 545 -10.31 23.21 -21.67
N VAL A 546 -9.55 23.62 -20.66
CA VAL A 546 -9.00 24.96 -20.51
C VAL A 546 -7.50 24.87 -20.72
N SER A 547 -6.97 25.71 -21.60
CA SER A 547 -5.54 25.89 -21.85
C SER A 547 -5.12 27.30 -21.46
N ILE A 548 -3.99 27.44 -20.77
CA ILE A 548 -3.48 28.72 -20.28
C ILE A 548 -2.01 28.83 -20.65
N GLY A 549 -1.68 29.92 -21.35
CA GLY A 549 -0.33 30.20 -21.81
C GLY A 549 0.14 29.18 -22.84
N GLY A 550 1.40 28.79 -22.73
CA GLY A 550 2.11 27.88 -23.62
C GLY A 550 3.10 28.62 -24.53
N GLN A 551 3.87 27.85 -25.26
CA GLN A 551 4.89 28.32 -26.20
C GLN A 551 4.52 27.92 -27.63
N ASN A 552 4.71 28.84 -28.56
CA ASN A 552 4.66 28.61 -30.00
C ASN A 552 6.08 28.64 -30.54
N PHE A 553 6.49 27.55 -31.22
CA PHE A 553 7.73 27.41 -31.99
C PHE A 553 8.93 28.21 -31.47
N LEU A 554 9.72 27.62 -30.55
CA LEU A 554 11.00 28.10 -30.01
C LEU A 554 11.16 29.61 -29.67
N ALA A 555 10.10 30.44 -29.66
CA ALA A 555 10.27 31.88 -29.49
C ALA A 555 9.14 32.51 -28.67
N ASP A 556 7.88 32.44 -29.09
CA ASP A 556 6.83 33.27 -28.46
C ASP A 556 6.00 32.51 -27.42
N THR A 557 5.87 33.10 -26.23
CA THR A 557 4.97 32.65 -25.17
C THR A 557 3.60 33.32 -25.27
N SER A 558 2.54 32.57 -24.98
CA SER A 558 1.17 33.08 -24.91
C SER A 558 0.84 33.68 -23.55
N ASN A 559 0.10 34.79 -23.57
CA ASN A 559 -0.49 35.44 -22.40
C ASN A 559 -2.03 35.32 -22.35
N PHE A 560 -2.63 34.39 -23.09
CA PHE A 560 -4.08 34.21 -23.11
C PHE A 560 -4.50 32.86 -22.53
N PHE A 561 -5.77 32.76 -22.16
CA PHE A 561 -6.44 31.50 -21.84
C PHE A 561 -7.50 31.20 -22.88
N ALA A 562 -7.62 29.91 -23.19
CA ALA A 562 -8.53 29.36 -24.17
C ALA A 562 -9.39 28.27 -23.56
N VAL A 563 -10.69 28.30 -23.86
CA VAL A 563 -11.67 27.30 -23.45
C VAL A 563 -12.18 26.60 -24.70
N PHE A 564 -12.01 25.28 -24.74
CA PHE A 564 -12.33 24.42 -25.87
C PHE A 564 -13.52 23.53 -25.55
N TYR A 565 -14.55 23.62 -26.39
CA TYR A 565 -15.80 22.86 -26.25
C TYR A 565 -15.86 21.70 -27.26
N PRO A 566 -16.63 20.64 -26.99
CA PRO A 566 -16.72 19.44 -27.85
C PRO A 566 -17.28 19.70 -29.25
N ASN A 567 -17.97 20.82 -29.49
CA ASN A 567 -18.58 21.17 -30.78
C ASN A 567 -17.67 22.04 -31.68
N ASN A 568 -16.36 21.90 -31.57
CA ASN A 568 -15.36 22.79 -32.21
C ASN A 568 -15.53 24.29 -31.88
N LYS A 569 -16.26 24.62 -30.80
CA LYS A 569 -16.39 25.99 -30.31
C LYS A 569 -15.18 26.32 -29.44
N LEU A 570 -14.59 27.48 -29.69
CA LEU A 570 -13.44 28.01 -28.96
C LEU A 570 -13.81 29.38 -28.39
N CYS A 571 -13.40 29.64 -27.17
CA CYS A 571 -13.40 30.97 -26.58
C CYS A 571 -11.98 31.32 -26.13
N VAL A 572 -11.48 32.50 -26.52
CA VAL A 572 -10.16 33.00 -26.13
C VAL A 572 -10.34 34.31 -25.39
N THR A 573 -9.63 34.48 -24.28
CA THR A 573 -9.63 35.72 -23.51
C THR A 573 -8.19 36.04 -23.10
N TYR A 574 -7.82 37.33 -23.16
CA TYR A 574 -6.46 37.78 -22.87
C TYR A 574 -6.24 37.95 -21.36
N SER A 575 -5.05 37.59 -20.90
CA SER A 575 -4.61 37.78 -19.52
C SER A 575 -3.62 38.94 -19.39
N LEU A 576 -3.47 39.42 -18.16
CA LEU A 576 -2.32 40.22 -17.70
C LEU A 576 -1.12 39.35 -17.29
N ILE A 577 -1.21 38.02 -17.46
CA ILE A 577 -0.15 37.09 -17.09
C ILE A 577 0.91 37.02 -18.18
N ASP A 578 2.15 37.30 -17.81
CA ASP A 578 3.30 37.07 -18.68
C ASP A 578 3.57 35.55 -18.89
N GLY A 579 4.06 35.17 -20.06
CA GLY A 579 3.99 33.82 -20.66
C GLY A 579 4.24 32.60 -19.78
N ILE A 580 3.17 31.90 -19.35
CA ILE A 580 3.27 30.62 -18.62
C ILE A 580 3.66 29.51 -19.58
N TYR A 581 4.80 28.84 -19.37
CA TYR A 581 5.13 27.61 -20.06
C TYR A 581 6.07 26.74 -19.23
N LEU A 582 6.01 25.41 -19.41
CA LEU A 582 6.84 24.43 -18.71
C LEU A 582 6.77 24.48 -17.17
N SER A 583 5.75 25.14 -16.61
CA SER A 583 5.50 25.23 -15.18
C SER A 583 4.90 23.93 -14.66
N ALA A 584 5.20 23.61 -13.40
CA ALA A 584 4.49 22.55 -12.70
C ALA A 584 3.14 23.12 -12.22
N TYR A 585 2.04 22.41 -12.42
CA TYR A 585 0.72 22.92 -12.03
C TYR A 585 -0.17 21.84 -11.45
N ALA A 586 -1.10 22.25 -10.58
CA ALA A 586 -2.09 21.39 -9.96
C ALA A 586 -3.44 22.11 -9.84
N TYR A 587 -4.53 21.38 -10.06
CA TYR A 587 -5.89 21.90 -9.90
C TYR A 587 -6.51 21.41 -8.60
N TYR A 588 -6.81 22.32 -7.68
CA TYR A 588 -7.38 22.00 -6.38
C TYR A 588 -8.48 22.97 -5.98
N LYS A 589 -9.61 22.45 -5.45
CA LYS A 589 -10.85 23.20 -5.25
C LYS A 589 -11.31 23.79 -6.60
N ASN A 590 -11.24 25.10 -6.76
CA ASN A 590 -11.51 25.85 -7.98
C ASN A 590 -10.30 26.73 -8.37
N TYR A 591 -9.10 26.37 -7.90
CA TYR A 591 -7.86 27.10 -8.12
C TYR A 591 -6.86 26.26 -8.91
N ILE A 592 -6.15 26.92 -9.82
CA ILE A 592 -5.00 26.38 -10.52
C ILE A 592 -3.76 26.93 -9.83
N TYR A 593 -3.00 26.08 -9.16
CA TYR A 593 -1.71 26.43 -8.59
C TYR A 593 -0.63 26.17 -9.64
N SER A 594 0.29 27.12 -9.82
CA SER A 594 1.40 27.01 -10.76
C SER A 594 2.70 27.37 -10.06
N TYR A 595 3.72 26.52 -10.18
CA TYR A 595 5.05 26.72 -9.63
C TYR A 595 6.12 26.65 -10.72
N GLY A 596 7.03 27.61 -10.71
CA GLY A 596 8.17 27.71 -11.63
C GLY A 596 7.72 27.90 -13.07
N GLY A 597 8.45 27.28 -13.99
CA GLY A 597 8.27 27.47 -15.44
C GLY A 597 9.51 28.05 -16.08
N GLY A 598 9.47 28.19 -17.40
CA GLY A 598 10.57 28.77 -18.16
C GLY A 598 10.62 30.29 -18.04
N TYR A 599 11.83 30.83 -17.99
CA TYR A 599 12.07 32.28 -18.01
C TYR A 599 11.81 32.86 -19.40
N PHE A 600 11.24 34.06 -19.49
CA PHE A 600 11.01 34.76 -20.76
C PHE A 600 11.41 36.23 -20.63
N GLN A 601 11.63 36.89 -21.77
CA GLN A 601 11.90 38.33 -21.88
C GLN A 601 10.94 38.94 -22.91
N GLY A 602 10.00 39.77 -22.45
CA GLY A 602 8.88 40.19 -23.29
C GLY A 602 7.97 38.99 -23.62
N SER A 603 7.80 38.68 -24.90
CA SER A 603 7.15 37.43 -25.35
C SER A 603 8.15 36.30 -25.62
N THR A 604 9.46 36.55 -25.53
CA THR A 604 10.47 35.60 -25.99
C THR A 604 10.89 34.63 -24.90
N ALA A 605 10.67 33.33 -25.12
CA ALA A 605 11.10 32.26 -24.22
C ALA A 605 12.64 32.13 -24.17
N VAL A 606 13.20 32.04 -22.97
CA VAL A 606 14.62 31.75 -22.73
C VAL A 606 14.75 30.31 -22.26
N PHE A 607 15.47 29.51 -23.05
CA PHE A 607 15.65 28.09 -22.76
C PHE A 607 16.59 27.89 -21.56
N LEU A 608 16.33 26.83 -20.78
CA LEU A 608 17.17 26.32 -19.68
C LEU A 608 16.99 26.99 -18.31
N PHE A 609 16.39 28.16 -18.18
CA PHE A 609 16.27 28.85 -16.88
C PHE A 609 14.90 28.67 -16.27
N GLY A 610 14.85 28.14 -15.04
CA GLY A 610 13.62 28.02 -14.25
C GLY A 610 13.32 29.30 -13.46
N THR A 611 12.06 29.49 -13.08
CA THR A 611 11.62 30.62 -12.23
C THR A 611 11.22 30.18 -10.81
N TYR A 612 11.04 31.15 -9.92
CA TYR A 612 10.48 30.96 -8.56
C TYR A 612 8.98 31.25 -8.53
N ASP A 613 8.34 31.45 -9.69
CA ASP A 613 6.99 31.99 -9.73
C ASP A 613 6.03 31.00 -9.12
N PHE A 614 5.37 31.42 -8.04
CA PHE A 614 4.36 30.62 -7.38
C PHE A 614 3.10 31.46 -7.15
N TYR A 615 2.03 31.08 -7.83
CA TYR A 615 0.76 31.79 -7.79
C TYR A 615 -0.39 30.83 -8.03
N TYR A 616 -1.59 31.32 -7.76
CA TYR A 616 -2.81 30.64 -8.19
C TYR A 616 -3.70 31.51 -9.07
N LEU A 617 -4.44 30.84 -9.95
CA LEU A 617 -5.49 31.41 -10.78
C LEU A 617 -6.84 30.84 -10.36
N LYS A 618 -7.88 31.67 -10.32
CA LYS A 618 -9.25 31.23 -10.06
C LYS A 618 -9.91 30.75 -11.33
N MET A 619 -10.38 29.50 -11.34
CA MET A 619 -11.11 28.94 -12.47
C MET A 619 -12.42 29.69 -12.73
N GLU A 620 -13.08 30.19 -11.68
CA GLU A 620 -14.30 31.01 -11.82
C GLU A 620 -14.07 32.28 -12.63
N GLU A 621 -12.93 32.96 -12.42
CA GLU A 621 -12.61 34.18 -13.15
C GLU A 621 -12.30 33.87 -14.63
N ILE A 622 -11.66 32.74 -14.92
CA ILE A 622 -11.42 32.26 -16.30
C ILE A 622 -12.75 31.92 -16.98
N CYS A 623 -13.62 31.21 -16.26
CA CYS A 623 -14.90 30.76 -16.78
C CYS A 623 -15.94 31.88 -16.96
N GLN A 624 -15.87 32.98 -16.20
CA GLN A 624 -16.74 34.14 -16.40
C GLN A 624 -16.59 34.75 -17.81
N GLY A 625 -15.36 34.80 -18.35
CA GLY A 625 -15.09 35.35 -19.68
C GLY A 625 -15.59 34.47 -20.83
N CYS A 626 -15.67 33.14 -20.61
CA CYS A 626 -15.95 32.16 -21.65
C CYS A 626 -17.18 31.28 -21.44
N SER A 627 -17.93 31.50 -20.36
CA SER A 627 -19.14 30.75 -19.95
C SER A 627 -18.92 29.24 -19.74
N CYS A 628 -17.79 28.83 -19.15
CA CYS A 628 -17.59 27.45 -18.67
C CYS A 628 -18.06 27.24 -17.22
N ASP A 629 -18.19 25.99 -16.77
CA ASP A 629 -18.50 25.67 -15.37
C ASP A 629 -17.21 25.43 -14.58
N ALA A 630 -16.96 26.25 -13.56
CA ALA A 630 -15.81 26.11 -12.67
C ALA A 630 -16.05 24.95 -11.68
N MET A 631 -15.71 23.73 -12.11
CA MET A 631 -15.98 22.51 -11.35
C MET A 631 -15.02 22.30 -10.18
N CYS A 632 -15.53 21.88 -9.02
CA CYS A 632 -14.68 21.53 -7.88
C CYS A 632 -13.77 20.31 -8.17
N SER A 633 -12.48 20.37 -7.83
CA SER A 633 -11.54 19.26 -8.04
C SER A 633 -11.95 17.98 -7.29
N LYS A 634 -11.36 16.83 -7.65
CA LYS A 634 -11.45 15.61 -6.83
C LYS A 634 -11.04 15.90 -5.39
N GLY A 635 -11.66 15.21 -4.44
CA GLY A 635 -11.49 15.41 -3.00
C GLY A 635 -12.19 16.64 -2.42
N THR A 636 -12.94 17.37 -3.25
CA THR A 636 -13.74 18.53 -2.83
C THR A 636 -15.17 18.41 -3.33
N TYR A 637 -16.07 19.21 -2.78
CA TYR A 637 -17.47 19.27 -3.19
C TYR A 637 -17.99 20.71 -3.22
N LYS A 638 -19.00 20.96 -4.07
CA LYS A 638 -19.64 22.26 -4.23
C LYS A 638 -20.57 22.56 -3.06
N SER A 639 -20.35 23.69 -2.40
CA SER A 639 -21.17 24.23 -1.30
C SER A 639 -21.56 25.69 -1.58
N ASN A 640 -22.42 26.27 -0.75
CA ASN A 640 -22.78 27.70 -0.82
C ASN A 640 -21.56 28.62 -0.60
N ASN A 641 -20.53 28.13 0.09
CA ASN A 641 -19.28 28.84 0.36
C ASN A 641 -18.16 28.47 -0.63
N GLY A 642 -18.50 27.99 -1.83
CA GLY A 642 -17.54 27.54 -2.85
C GLY A 642 -17.15 26.06 -2.70
N CYS A 643 -15.97 25.68 -3.21
CA CYS A 643 -15.48 24.31 -3.17
C CYS A 643 -14.81 23.99 -1.82
N LEU A 644 -15.45 23.13 -1.03
CA LEU A 644 -14.95 22.70 0.28
C LEU A 644 -14.30 21.32 0.21
N PRO A 645 -13.22 21.04 0.96
CA PRO A 645 -12.62 19.72 1.01
C PRO A 645 -13.56 18.71 1.70
N CYS A 646 -13.51 17.45 1.29
CA CYS A 646 -14.20 16.39 2.01
C CYS A 646 -13.65 16.28 3.44
N GLU A 647 -14.55 16.26 4.41
CA GLU A 647 -14.19 16.09 5.82
C GLU A 647 -13.63 14.70 6.10
N LYS A 648 -12.98 14.55 7.26
CA LYS A 648 -12.42 13.26 7.70
C LYS A 648 -13.50 12.17 7.65
N GLY A 649 -13.10 10.96 7.27
CA GLY A 649 -14.00 9.82 7.05
C GLY A 649 -14.74 9.84 5.70
N HIS A 650 -14.54 10.84 4.85
CA HIS A 650 -15.22 10.96 3.55
C HIS A 650 -14.23 11.15 2.39
N TYR A 651 -14.72 10.94 1.16
CA TYR A 651 -13.95 11.12 -0.07
C TYR A 651 -14.83 11.57 -1.26
N SER A 652 -14.23 12.06 -2.35
CA SER A 652 -14.91 12.41 -3.61
C SER A 652 -14.00 12.13 -4.81
N GLU A 653 -14.34 11.14 -5.64
CA GLU A 653 -13.56 10.76 -6.82
C GLU A 653 -13.95 11.53 -8.09
N ILE A 654 -15.10 12.22 -8.04
CA ILE A 654 -15.74 12.86 -9.19
C ILE A 654 -15.47 14.36 -9.13
N MET A 655 -14.95 14.90 -10.23
CA MET A 655 -14.81 16.34 -10.40
C MET A 655 -16.19 16.99 -10.52
N GLY A 656 -16.39 18.12 -9.83
CA GLY A 656 -17.67 18.83 -9.74
C GLY A 656 -18.69 18.18 -8.81
N SER A 657 -18.29 17.24 -7.95
CA SER A 657 -19.22 16.60 -7.01
C SER A 657 -19.94 17.62 -6.13
N THR A 658 -21.21 17.38 -5.83
CA THR A 658 -22.02 18.21 -4.91
C THR A 658 -21.99 17.68 -3.48
N SER A 659 -21.45 16.49 -3.24
CA SER A 659 -21.32 15.88 -1.91
C SER A 659 -20.11 14.95 -1.82
N CYS A 660 -19.71 14.60 -0.60
CA CYS A 660 -18.68 13.61 -0.35
C CYS A 660 -19.30 12.28 0.09
N TYR A 661 -18.67 11.17 -0.28
CA TYR A 661 -19.10 9.83 0.04
C TYR A 661 -18.45 9.35 1.35
N PRO A 662 -19.21 8.75 2.27
CA PRO A 662 -18.66 8.23 3.52
C PRO A 662 -17.86 6.95 3.29
N CYS A 663 -16.71 6.81 3.97
CA CYS A 663 -15.96 5.57 3.99
C CYS A 663 -16.78 4.44 4.62
N PRO A 664 -16.75 3.21 4.07
CA PRO A 664 -17.56 2.09 4.57
C PRO A 664 -17.04 1.55 5.92
N PRO A 665 -17.88 0.82 6.69
CA PRO A 665 -17.44 0.08 7.87
C PRO A 665 -16.24 -0.82 7.56
N GLY A 666 -15.35 -1.00 8.54
CA GLY A 666 -14.06 -1.68 8.40
C GLY A 666 -12.94 -0.75 7.95
N THR A 667 -13.28 0.47 7.52
CA THR A 667 -12.31 1.48 7.07
C THR A 667 -12.46 2.80 7.81
N TYR A 668 -11.47 3.68 7.67
CA TYR A 668 -11.47 5.04 8.20
C TYR A 668 -10.62 5.96 7.30
N ASN A 669 -10.90 7.27 7.35
CA ASN A 669 -10.01 8.26 6.74
C ASN A 669 -9.71 9.38 7.77
N PRO A 670 -8.47 9.48 8.30
CA PRO A 670 -8.09 10.50 9.27
C PRO A 670 -7.78 11.87 8.64
N LYS A 671 -7.68 11.97 7.30
CA LYS A 671 -7.30 13.19 6.57
C LYS A 671 -8.52 13.82 5.89
N LYS A 672 -8.44 15.13 5.66
CA LYS A 672 -9.41 15.86 4.82
C LYS A 672 -8.99 15.76 3.35
N GLY A 673 -9.90 16.08 2.43
CA GLY A 673 -9.59 16.20 1.01
C GLY A 673 -9.36 14.86 0.30
N GLY A 674 -9.96 13.77 0.79
CA GLY A 674 -9.81 12.44 0.17
C GLY A 674 -10.38 12.41 -1.25
N SER A 675 -9.53 12.21 -2.26
CA SER A 675 -9.84 12.19 -3.69
C SER A 675 -10.11 10.80 -4.28
N SER A 676 -9.93 9.72 -3.50
CA SER A 676 -10.10 8.34 -3.97
C SER A 676 -10.75 7.45 -2.90
N TYR A 677 -11.55 6.46 -3.32
CA TYR A 677 -12.10 5.44 -2.43
C TYR A 677 -11.00 4.66 -1.70
N ARG A 678 -9.81 4.55 -2.30
CA ARG A 678 -8.65 3.86 -1.72
C ARG A 678 -8.04 4.59 -0.51
N GLN A 679 -8.52 5.80 -0.21
CA GLN A 679 -8.15 6.56 0.98
C GLN A 679 -9.09 6.28 2.17
N CYS A 680 -10.04 5.37 1.99
CA CYS A 680 -10.71 4.67 3.08
C CYS A 680 -9.81 3.54 3.56
N TYR A 681 -8.84 3.88 4.41
CA TYR A 681 -7.83 2.95 4.92
C TYR A 681 -8.48 1.89 5.79
N PRO A 682 -8.06 0.62 5.71
CA PRO A 682 -8.62 -0.40 6.59
C PRO A 682 -8.20 -0.17 8.04
N CYS A 683 -9.05 -0.58 8.97
CA CYS A 683 -8.67 -0.57 10.37
C CYS A 683 -7.45 -1.47 10.60
N PRO A 684 -6.39 -0.98 11.28
CA PRO A 684 -5.23 -1.80 11.59
C PRO A 684 -5.60 -2.97 12.50
N ALA A 685 -4.78 -4.02 12.49
CA ALA A 685 -4.97 -5.20 13.33
C ALA A 685 -5.13 -4.80 14.82
N GLY A 686 -6.05 -5.47 15.51
CA GLY A 686 -6.43 -5.13 16.89
C GLY A 686 -7.42 -3.95 16.99
N THR A 687 -7.92 -3.41 15.87
CA THR A 687 -8.94 -2.37 15.86
C THR A 687 -10.07 -2.69 14.86
N PHE A 688 -11.24 -2.08 15.04
CA PHE A 688 -12.39 -2.27 14.15
C PHE A 688 -13.20 -0.97 14.00
N ASN A 689 -14.05 -0.89 12.98
CA ASN A 689 -15.01 0.19 12.81
C ASN A 689 -16.34 -0.32 12.22
N SER A 690 -17.45 -0.11 12.92
CA SER A 690 -18.78 -0.53 12.46
C SER A 690 -19.60 0.57 11.78
N LYS A 691 -19.12 1.82 11.75
CA LYS A 691 -19.86 2.99 11.25
C LYS A 691 -19.34 3.48 9.90
N TYR A 692 -20.25 3.94 9.06
CA TYR A 692 -19.90 4.71 7.86
C TYR A 692 -19.31 6.07 8.26
N GLY A 693 -18.38 6.58 7.46
CA GLY A 693 -17.86 7.94 7.60
C GLY A 693 -16.91 8.13 8.79
N SER A 694 -16.29 7.07 9.31
CA SER A 694 -15.44 7.19 10.50
C SER A 694 -14.07 7.80 10.19
N ALA A 695 -13.62 8.71 11.06
CA ALA A 695 -12.28 9.29 11.01
C ALA A 695 -11.22 8.48 11.77
N LYS A 696 -11.63 7.45 12.54
CA LYS A 696 -10.75 6.60 13.36
C LYS A 696 -11.33 5.19 13.55
N CYS A 697 -10.49 4.24 13.94
CA CYS A 697 -10.89 2.91 14.38
C CYS A 697 -10.92 2.81 15.91
N TYR A 698 -11.61 1.80 16.43
CA TYR A 698 -11.80 1.54 17.86
C TYR A 698 -11.08 0.25 18.27
N ASP A 699 -10.55 0.21 19.49
CA ASP A 699 -9.77 -0.92 19.99
C ASP A 699 -10.62 -2.20 20.11
N CYS A 700 -10.03 -3.33 19.76
CA CYS A 700 -10.64 -4.65 19.89
C CYS A 700 -10.63 -5.10 21.37
N PRO A 701 -11.75 -5.60 21.92
CA PRO A 701 -11.79 -6.17 23.26
C PRO A 701 -10.85 -7.38 23.41
N SER A 702 -10.17 -7.53 24.55
CA SER A 702 -9.10 -8.52 24.80
C SER A 702 -9.49 -10.01 24.67
N ALA A 703 -10.77 -10.33 24.44
CA ALA A 703 -11.28 -11.69 24.26
C ALA A 703 -11.72 -11.99 22.81
N LEU A 704 -11.54 -11.04 21.90
CA LEU A 704 -11.97 -11.10 20.51
C LEU A 704 -10.78 -10.74 19.61
N ASP A 705 -10.85 -11.23 18.38
CA ASP A 705 -9.86 -10.95 17.35
C ASP A 705 -10.45 -9.98 16.31
N CYS A 706 -9.62 -9.04 15.91
CA CYS A 706 -9.93 -8.01 14.93
C CYS A 706 -8.79 -7.96 13.91
N PRO A 707 -8.83 -8.84 12.89
CA PRO A 707 -7.90 -8.74 11.76
C PRO A 707 -8.05 -7.41 11.03
N VAL A 708 -7.08 -7.10 10.16
CA VAL A 708 -7.08 -5.85 9.39
C VAL A 708 -8.39 -5.70 8.60
N GLY A 709 -9.02 -4.53 8.68
CA GLY A 709 -10.29 -4.24 7.99
C GLY A 709 -11.55 -4.70 8.73
N SER A 710 -11.45 -5.09 10.00
CA SER A 710 -12.59 -5.59 10.78
C SER A 710 -13.73 -4.58 10.91
N LYS A 711 -14.94 -4.99 10.50
CA LYS A 711 -16.19 -4.21 10.68
C LYS A 711 -16.77 -4.36 12.08
N GLN A 712 -16.54 -5.53 12.67
CA GLN A 712 -17.02 -5.96 13.99
C GLN A 712 -16.00 -6.91 14.59
N THR A 713 -16.09 -7.14 15.90
CA THR A 713 -15.23 -8.06 16.63
C THR A 713 -15.61 -9.52 16.32
N THR A 714 -14.63 -10.38 16.02
CA THR A 714 -14.87 -11.81 15.73
C THR A 714 -14.15 -12.73 16.70
N LYS A 715 -14.65 -13.96 16.88
CA LYS A 715 -13.88 -15.05 17.51
C LYS A 715 -13.24 -15.85 16.38
N LEU A 716 -11.96 -15.60 16.10
CA LEU A 716 -11.20 -16.46 15.20
C LEU A 716 -10.86 -17.76 15.94
N HIS A 717 -11.42 -18.87 15.47
CA HIS A 717 -10.99 -20.20 15.90
C HIS A 717 -9.74 -20.57 15.11
N HIS A 718 -8.56 -20.45 15.72
CA HIS A 718 -7.35 -21.11 15.20
C HIS A 718 -7.47 -22.61 15.48
N SER A 719 -8.04 -23.36 14.54
CA SER A 719 -7.95 -24.83 14.55
C SER A 719 -6.79 -25.26 13.66
N ASN A 720 -5.70 -25.76 14.25
CA ASN A 720 -4.59 -26.39 13.53
C ASN A 720 -4.96 -27.78 12.94
N GLU A 721 -6.24 -28.06 12.77
CA GLU A 721 -6.75 -29.36 12.33
C GLU A 721 -7.35 -29.22 10.94
N TYR A 722 -6.82 -29.99 9.99
CA TYR A 722 -7.45 -30.17 8.69
C TYR A 722 -8.84 -30.78 8.89
N THR A 723 -9.87 -30.07 8.45
CA THR A 723 -11.19 -30.68 8.35
C THR A 723 -11.21 -31.54 7.10
N SER A 724 -11.13 -32.86 7.29
CA SER A 724 -11.28 -33.83 6.22
C SER A 724 -12.51 -34.69 6.45
N VAL A 725 -13.40 -34.71 5.46
CA VAL A 725 -14.52 -35.64 5.40
C VAL A 725 -14.17 -36.67 4.35
N GLN A 726 -13.97 -37.92 4.79
CA GLN A 726 -13.70 -39.04 3.89
C GLN A 726 -14.81 -40.10 4.02
N PRO A 727 -15.16 -40.79 2.93
CA PRO A 727 -16.14 -41.88 2.95
C PRO A 727 -15.78 -42.94 3.99
N LYS A 728 -16.73 -43.26 4.87
CA LYS A 728 -16.54 -44.23 5.94
C LYS A 728 -16.35 -45.64 5.38
N MET A 729 -15.73 -46.52 6.17
CA MET A 729 -15.77 -47.95 5.86
C MET A 729 -17.19 -48.49 6.03
N TYR A 730 -17.61 -49.37 5.13
CA TYR A 730 -18.89 -50.05 5.27
C TYR A 730 -18.94 -50.83 6.60
N THR A 731 -19.94 -50.52 7.42
CA THR A 731 -20.24 -51.27 8.63
C THR A 731 -21.57 -51.98 8.44
N PRO A 732 -21.65 -53.30 8.68
CA PRO A 732 -22.93 -54.01 8.63
C PRO A 732 -23.85 -53.47 9.73
N HIS A 733 -25.11 -53.24 9.40
CA HIS A 733 -26.09 -52.78 10.38
C HIS A 733 -26.41 -53.93 11.35
N TYR A 734 -25.73 -53.94 12.51
CA TYR A 734 -25.94 -54.97 13.52
C TYR A 734 -27.33 -54.79 14.15
N ASN A 735 -28.28 -55.59 13.66
CA ASN A 735 -29.65 -55.56 14.12
C ASN A 735 -29.86 -56.64 15.17
N ASN A 736 -30.38 -56.26 16.35
CA ASN A 736 -30.73 -57.20 17.44
C ASN A 736 -31.88 -58.17 17.07
N ILE A 737 -32.36 -58.12 15.81
CA ILE A 737 -33.41 -58.98 15.25
C ILE A 737 -33.08 -60.46 15.46
N ALA A 738 -31.81 -60.87 15.27
CA ALA A 738 -31.38 -62.25 15.53
C ALA A 738 -31.60 -62.65 17.01
N ASN A 739 -31.25 -61.77 17.95
CA ASN A 739 -31.41 -62.02 19.38
C ASN A 739 -32.88 -62.12 19.80
N TYR A 740 -33.74 -61.24 19.28
CA TYR A 740 -35.19 -61.29 19.54
C TYR A 740 -35.83 -62.55 18.94
N TYR A 741 -35.40 -62.96 17.75
CA TYR A 741 -35.85 -64.19 17.11
C TYR A 741 -35.49 -65.44 17.92
N ILE A 742 -34.23 -65.54 18.38
CA ILE A 742 -33.76 -66.64 19.23
C ILE A 742 -34.59 -66.70 20.53
N ALA A 743 -34.77 -65.56 21.22
CA ALA A 743 -35.52 -65.48 22.46
C ALA A 743 -36.99 -65.92 22.27
N GLY A 744 -37.64 -65.49 21.18
CA GLY A 744 -39.02 -65.87 20.86
C GLY A 744 -39.19 -67.38 20.67
N ILE A 745 -38.28 -68.03 19.95
CA ILE A 745 -38.33 -69.49 19.75
C ILE A 745 -38.11 -70.23 21.06
N ILE A 746 -37.13 -69.82 21.87
CA ILE A 746 -36.84 -70.46 23.15
C ILE A 746 -38.07 -70.41 24.07
N VAL A 747 -38.75 -69.25 24.17
CA VAL A 747 -39.97 -69.10 24.98
C VAL A 747 -41.10 -69.99 24.46
N PHE A 748 -41.32 -70.04 23.13
CA PHE A 748 -42.36 -70.87 22.52
C PHE A 748 -42.16 -72.36 22.81
N PHE A 749 -40.95 -72.88 22.59
CA PHE A 749 -40.66 -74.29 22.86
C PHE A 749 -40.60 -74.61 24.35
N PHE A 750 -40.23 -73.66 25.21
CA PHE A 750 -40.32 -73.81 26.66
C PHE A 750 -41.78 -74.00 27.11
N LEU A 751 -42.71 -73.21 26.58
CA LEU A 751 -44.15 -73.37 26.84
C LEU A 751 -44.68 -74.71 26.33
N ILE A 752 -44.24 -75.17 25.15
CA ILE A 752 -44.59 -76.49 24.61
C ILE A 752 -44.08 -77.60 25.54
N ILE A 753 -42.82 -77.55 25.97
CA ILE A 753 -42.22 -78.53 26.89
C ILE A 753 -42.94 -78.52 28.24
N ALA A 754 -43.25 -77.34 28.80
CA ALA A 754 -44.01 -77.19 30.03
C ALA A 754 -45.42 -77.79 29.91
N GLY A 755 -46.10 -77.58 28.77
CA GLY A 755 -47.39 -78.19 28.45
C GLY A 755 -47.33 -79.71 28.32
N ILE A 756 -46.28 -80.24 27.68
CA ILE A 756 -46.02 -81.68 27.56
C ILE A 756 -45.76 -82.33 28.93
N LEU A 757 -45.03 -81.66 29.81
CA LEU A 757 -44.74 -82.16 31.17
C LEU A 757 -45.98 -82.13 32.08
N SER A 758 -46.85 -81.13 31.90
CA SER A 758 -48.03 -80.91 32.73
C SER A 758 -49.23 -81.78 32.33
N LEU A 759 -49.41 -82.08 31.04
CA LEU A 759 -50.58 -82.80 30.52
C LEU A 759 -50.25 -84.27 30.21
N LYS A 760 -50.77 -85.20 31.04
CA LYS A 760 -50.59 -86.65 30.87
C LYS A 760 -50.95 -87.16 29.47
N LYS A 761 -51.96 -86.56 28.81
CA LYS A 761 -52.42 -86.94 27.46
C LYS A 761 -51.39 -86.61 26.38
N LEU A 762 -50.74 -85.44 26.47
CA LEU A 762 -49.67 -85.04 25.56
C LEU A 762 -48.40 -85.87 25.77
N ARG A 763 -48.03 -86.13 27.03
CA ARG A 763 -46.88 -86.97 27.37
C ARG A 763 -46.98 -88.40 26.83
N ASN A 764 -48.18 -88.98 26.79
CA ASN A 764 -48.38 -90.33 26.26
C ASN A 764 -48.37 -90.36 24.72
N ASN A 765 -48.66 -89.23 24.06
CA ASN A 765 -48.66 -89.09 22.60
C ASN A 765 -47.28 -88.71 22.02
N LEU A 766 -46.29 -88.37 22.86
CA LEU A 766 -44.93 -88.04 22.44
C LEU A 766 -44.28 -89.11 21.56
N LYS A 767 -44.58 -90.40 21.80
CA LYS A 767 -44.03 -91.50 20.98
C LYS A 767 -44.31 -91.32 19.49
N ILE A 768 -45.44 -90.71 19.12
CA ILE A 768 -45.82 -90.56 17.71
C ILE A 768 -44.81 -89.66 16.97
N LEU A 769 -44.31 -88.63 17.65
CA LEU A 769 -43.39 -87.61 17.13
C LEU A 769 -41.92 -88.08 17.11
N ASP A 770 -41.61 -89.29 17.54
CA ASP A 770 -40.24 -89.80 17.56
C ASP A 770 -39.72 -90.03 16.12
N ILE A 771 -38.85 -89.12 15.65
CA ILE A 771 -38.17 -89.23 14.35
C ILE A 771 -36.86 -90.02 14.47
N PHE A 772 -36.39 -90.30 15.70
CA PHE A 772 -35.15 -91.01 16.00
C PHE A 772 -35.37 -92.52 16.20
N SER A 773 -36.46 -93.06 15.65
CA SER A 773 -36.91 -94.45 15.87
C SER A 773 -35.91 -95.56 15.50
N ASN A 774 -34.93 -95.24 14.65
CA ASN A 774 -33.83 -96.11 14.22
C ASN A 774 -32.47 -95.76 14.86
N MET A 775 -32.41 -94.75 15.72
CA MET A 775 -31.20 -94.24 16.39
C MET A 775 -31.20 -94.45 17.90
N HIS A 776 -32.14 -95.26 18.40
CA HIS A 776 -32.17 -95.71 19.79
C HIS A 776 -31.16 -96.83 20.06
N ASN A 777 -30.75 -97.02 21.32
CA ASN A 777 -29.86 -98.13 21.66
C ASN A 777 -30.57 -99.48 21.51
N HIS A 778 -29.87 -100.44 20.91
CA HIS A 778 -30.31 -101.82 20.68
C HIS A 778 -29.36 -102.81 21.39
N ASP A 779 -29.91 -103.90 21.91
CA ASP A 779 -29.13 -104.94 22.56
C ASP A 779 -28.39 -105.81 21.51
N LEU A 780 -27.11 -106.11 21.76
CA LEU A 780 -26.31 -106.98 20.89
C LEU A 780 -26.91 -108.40 20.84
N MET A 781 -27.11 -108.92 19.63
CA MET A 781 -27.70 -110.23 19.31
C MET A 781 -29.23 -110.36 19.42
N VAL A 782 -29.97 -109.25 19.33
CA VAL A 782 -31.44 -109.23 19.16
C VAL A 782 -31.79 -108.57 17.82
N PRO A 783 -32.77 -109.08 17.03
CA PRO A 783 -33.20 -108.42 15.80
C PRO A 783 -33.63 -106.97 16.07
N MET A 784 -33.14 -106.04 15.26
CA MET A 784 -33.41 -104.61 15.41
C MET A 784 -34.91 -104.34 15.15
N VAL A 785 -35.65 -104.02 16.20
CA VAL A 785 -37.04 -103.57 16.10
C VAL A 785 -37.07 -102.07 16.28
N MET A 786 -37.54 -101.34 15.26
CA MET A 786 -37.76 -99.90 15.36
C MET A 786 -38.76 -99.62 16.48
N LYS A 787 -38.32 -98.90 17.50
CA LYS A 787 -39.14 -98.58 18.68
C LYS A 787 -39.30 -97.07 18.74
N LYS A 788 -40.55 -96.61 18.82
CA LYS A 788 -40.88 -95.21 19.10
C LYS A 788 -41.02 -95.01 20.60
N THR A 789 -40.26 -94.09 21.17
CA THR A 789 -40.20 -93.86 22.61
C THR A 789 -40.65 -92.45 22.99
N ASN A 790 -41.10 -92.27 24.24
CA ASN A 790 -41.41 -90.93 24.77
C ASN A 790 -40.15 -90.05 24.88
N LEU A 791 -38.99 -90.69 25.07
CA LEU A 791 -37.68 -90.02 25.13
C LEU A 791 -37.31 -89.49 23.74
N GLY A 792 -37.41 -90.32 22.70
CA GLY A 792 -37.17 -89.92 21.31
C GLY A 792 -38.12 -88.82 20.86
N GLY A 793 -39.42 -88.92 21.19
CA GLY A 793 -40.38 -87.84 20.96
C GLY A 793 -40.04 -86.51 21.64
N PHE A 794 -39.44 -86.52 22.84
CA PHE A 794 -38.97 -85.31 23.52
C PHE A 794 -37.74 -84.71 22.84
N PHE A 795 -36.77 -85.54 22.42
CA PHE A 795 -35.61 -85.08 21.67
C PHE A 795 -35.96 -84.61 20.26
N THR A 796 -37.04 -85.11 19.63
CA THR A 796 -37.59 -84.52 18.40
C THR A 796 -38.01 -83.08 18.61
N VAL A 797 -38.68 -82.74 19.73
CA VAL A 797 -39.10 -81.35 20.01
C VAL A 797 -37.88 -80.44 20.18
N ILE A 798 -36.83 -80.92 20.85
CA ILE A 798 -35.56 -80.20 20.99
C ILE A 798 -34.88 -80.02 19.62
N PHE A 799 -34.87 -81.06 18.78
CA PHE A 799 -34.32 -80.99 17.43
C PHE A 799 -35.04 -79.96 16.55
N VAL A 800 -36.38 -79.95 16.58
CA VAL A 800 -37.17 -78.96 15.83
C VAL A 800 -36.88 -77.54 16.34
N ALA A 801 -36.77 -77.35 17.67
CA ALA A 801 -36.42 -76.06 18.25
C ALA A 801 -35.03 -75.57 17.81
N ALA A 802 -34.01 -76.42 17.93
CA ALA A 802 -32.63 -76.10 17.54
C ALA A 802 -32.52 -75.81 16.03
N THR A 803 -33.24 -76.57 15.21
CA THR A 803 -33.28 -76.37 13.76
C THR A 803 -33.95 -75.07 13.37
N MET A 804 -35.05 -74.69 14.02
CA MET A 804 -35.71 -73.40 13.78
C MET A 804 -34.83 -72.21 14.19
N VAL A 805 -34.15 -72.29 15.34
CA VAL A 805 -33.19 -71.26 15.76
C VAL A 805 -32.09 -71.10 14.71
N TYR A 806 -31.43 -72.19 14.32
CA TYR A 806 -30.35 -72.14 13.33
C TYR A 806 -30.84 -71.58 11.98
N PHE A 807 -31.94 -72.12 11.45
CA PHE A 807 -32.50 -71.68 10.17
C PHE A 807 -32.82 -70.19 10.14
N GLY A 808 -33.53 -69.67 11.13
CA GLY A 808 -33.85 -68.24 11.13
C GLY A 808 -32.65 -67.34 11.41
N THR A 809 -31.69 -67.74 12.24
CA THR A 809 -30.46 -66.95 12.44
C THR A 809 -29.63 -66.86 11.16
N THR A 810 -29.47 -67.96 10.42
CA THR A 810 -28.76 -67.94 9.12
C THR A 810 -29.45 -67.10 8.06
N ILE A 811 -30.79 -67.10 7.99
CA ILE A 811 -31.55 -66.23 7.08
C ILE A 811 -31.39 -64.75 7.46
N ILE A 812 -31.46 -64.43 8.75
CA ILE A 812 -31.27 -63.06 9.24
C ILE A 812 -29.84 -62.59 8.94
N GLU A 813 -28.84 -63.43 9.16
CA GLU A 813 -27.43 -63.12 8.85
C GLU A 813 -27.20 -62.95 7.35
N TYR A 814 -27.82 -63.78 6.50
CA TYR A 814 -27.80 -63.65 5.05
C TYR A 814 -28.45 -62.35 4.54
N TYR A 815 -29.52 -61.86 5.18
CA TYR A 815 -30.20 -60.65 4.71
C TYR A 815 -29.52 -59.37 5.20
N TYR A 816 -29.02 -59.36 6.45
CA TYR A 816 -28.51 -58.16 7.11
C TYR A 816 -26.98 -58.06 7.18
N ASN A 817 -26.24 -59.16 7.06
CA ASN A 817 -24.77 -59.21 7.23
C ASN A 817 -24.05 -60.01 6.12
N ASN A 818 -24.54 -59.91 4.88
CA ASN A 818 -24.01 -60.64 3.73
C ASN A 818 -23.32 -59.73 2.69
N VAL A 819 -22.70 -58.64 3.14
CA VAL A 819 -21.94 -57.76 2.26
C VAL A 819 -20.50 -57.68 2.78
N GLN A 820 -19.55 -57.88 1.87
CA GLN A 820 -18.13 -57.68 2.10
C GLN A 820 -17.66 -56.54 1.21
N GLU A 821 -17.04 -55.54 1.82
CA GLU A 821 -16.42 -54.42 1.11
C GLU A 821 -14.90 -54.62 1.09
N THR A 822 -14.30 -54.53 -0.09
CA THR A 822 -12.84 -54.47 -0.28
C THR A 822 -12.48 -53.12 -0.87
N LYS A 823 -11.42 -52.49 -0.34
CA LYS A 823 -10.85 -51.24 -0.87
C LYS A 823 -9.39 -51.49 -1.20
N ALA A 824 -8.97 -51.12 -2.40
CA ALA A 824 -7.59 -51.25 -2.84
C ALA A 824 -7.17 -50.01 -3.64
N LEU A 825 -5.92 -49.61 -3.48
CA LEU A 825 -5.28 -48.62 -4.35
C LEU A 825 -4.60 -49.38 -5.50
N VAL A 826 -5.00 -49.08 -6.73
CA VAL A 826 -4.58 -49.79 -7.94
C VAL A 826 -3.96 -48.79 -8.92
N PRO A 827 -2.95 -49.15 -9.74
CA PRO A 827 -2.47 -48.26 -10.79
C PRO A 827 -3.62 -47.80 -11.70
N LEU A 828 -3.69 -46.50 -12.00
CA LEU A 828 -4.82 -45.89 -12.72
C LEU A 828 -5.08 -46.56 -14.07
N ILE A 829 -4.01 -46.93 -14.78
CA ILE A 829 -4.08 -47.57 -16.11
C ILE A 829 -4.85 -48.90 -16.10
N VAL A 830 -4.91 -49.59 -14.95
CA VAL A 830 -5.70 -50.82 -14.81
C VAL A 830 -7.19 -50.50 -14.82
N LEU A 831 -7.58 -49.44 -14.10
CA LEU A 831 -8.98 -49.03 -13.99
C LEU A 831 -9.49 -48.34 -15.25
N GLU A 832 -8.62 -47.68 -16.01
CA GLU A 832 -8.95 -47.08 -17.31
C GLU A 832 -9.25 -48.14 -18.39
N ASN A 833 -8.88 -49.41 -18.19
CA ASN A 833 -9.36 -50.51 -19.04
C ASN A 833 -10.80 -50.92 -18.71
N ASP A 834 -11.25 -50.70 -17.47
CA ASP A 834 -12.57 -51.08 -16.98
C ASP A 834 -13.61 -49.95 -17.15
N VAL A 835 -13.16 -48.70 -17.28
CA VAL A 835 -14.02 -47.52 -17.41
C VAL A 835 -13.42 -46.50 -18.37
N ASP A 836 -14.21 -46.06 -19.35
CA ASP A 836 -13.76 -45.08 -20.35
C ASP A 836 -13.33 -43.73 -19.74
N THR A 837 -14.10 -43.20 -18.78
CA THR A 837 -13.79 -41.94 -18.09
C THR A 837 -14.27 -41.93 -16.64
N PHE A 838 -13.48 -41.34 -15.75
CA PHE A 838 -13.86 -41.08 -14.37
C PHE A 838 -14.67 -39.78 -14.30
N LYS A 839 -15.97 -39.90 -14.05
CA LYS A 839 -16.90 -38.78 -13.99
C LYS A 839 -17.40 -38.60 -12.55
N THR A 840 -17.57 -37.36 -12.12
CA THR A 840 -18.24 -37.05 -10.86
C THR A 840 -19.44 -36.15 -11.11
N GLU A 841 -20.56 -36.44 -10.48
CA GLU A 841 -21.79 -35.63 -10.61
C GLU A 841 -21.56 -34.19 -10.13
N ARG A 842 -20.74 -34.04 -9.08
CA ARG A 842 -20.48 -32.75 -8.44
C ARG A 842 -19.03 -32.64 -7.97
N PHE A 843 -18.35 -31.61 -8.46
CA PHE A 843 -17.03 -31.19 -7.99
C PHE A 843 -17.09 -29.72 -7.60
N LEU A 844 -16.85 -29.40 -6.34
CA LEU A 844 -17.02 -28.07 -5.75
C LEU A 844 -15.71 -27.59 -5.15
N VAL A 845 -15.22 -26.44 -5.60
CA VAL A 845 -14.09 -25.72 -5.00
C VAL A 845 -14.64 -24.45 -4.35
N THR A 846 -14.48 -24.32 -3.04
CA THR A 846 -14.86 -23.10 -2.30
C THR A 846 -13.60 -22.39 -1.81
N CYS A 847 -13.50 -21.10 -2.08
CA CYS A 847 -12.44 -20.21 -1.60
C CYS A 847 -13.10 -19.13 -0.73
N THR A 848 -12.78 -19.10 0.56
CA THR A 848 -13.30 -18.13 1.52
C THR A 848 -12.18 -17.20 1.97
N LEU A 849 -12.34 -15.91 1.69
CA LEU A 849 -11.42 -14.85 2.10
C LEU A 849 -11.93 -14.18 3.37
N VAL A 850 -11.14 -14.17 4.44
CA VAL A 850 -11.49 -13.52 5.72
C VAL A 850 -10.94 -12.11 5.78
N GLY A 851 -11.75 -11.18 6.30
CA GLY A 851 -11.37 -9.76 6.35
C GLY A 851 -11.37 -9.12 4.97
N TYR A 852 -12.25 -9.61 4.08
CA TYR A 852 -12.38 -9.13 2.71
C TYR A 852 -13.21 -7.84 2.68
N ASN A 853 -12.70 -6.82 2.01
CA ASN A 853 -13.34 -5.50 1.97
C ASN A 853 -13.74 -5.04 0.56
N GLY A 854 -13.69 -5.93 -0.43
CA GLY A 854 -14.38 -5.76 -1.71
C GLY A 854 -15.88 -6.06 -1.59
N GLU A 855 -16.60 -5.81 -2.68
CA GLU A 855 -18.03 -6.11 -2.83
C GLU A 855 -18.30 -7.61 -2.96
N CYS A 856 -17.34 -8.41 -3.46
CA CYS A 856 -17.44 -9.86 -3.66
C CYS A 856 -18.52 -10.29 -4.67
N GLY A 857 -19.79 -10.10 -4.34
CA GLY A 857 -20.93 -10.49 -5.17
C GLY A 857 -22.27 -10.17 -4.50
N VAL A 858 -23.31 -10.01 -5.32
CA VAL A 858 -24.69 -9.72 -4.87
C VAL A 858 -25.60 -10.82 -5.39
N ASN A 859 -26.49 -11.34 -4.54
CA ASN A 859 -27.44 -12.41 -4.88
C ASN A 859 -26.75 -13.65 -5.52
N LYS A 860 -25.60 -14.06 -4.97
CA LYS A 860 -24.78 -15.17 -5.47
C LYS A 860 -24.10 -14.94 -6.83
N VAL A 861 -24.24 -13.76 -7.43
CA VAL A 861 -23.53 -13.41 -8.66
C VAL A 861 -22.21 -12.72 -8.32
N CYS A 862 -21.11 -13.24 -8.86
CA CYS A 862 -19.78 -12.65 -8.69
C CYS A 862 -19.68 -11.24 -9.27
N ASN A 863 -18.98 -10.35 -8.57
CA ASN A 863 -18.64 -9.03 -9.08
C ASN A 863 -17.82 -9.19 -10.38
N SER A 864 -18.07 -8.33 -11.37
CA SER A 864 -17.43 -8.39 -12.69
C SER A 864 -15.90 -8.19 -12.65
N GLN A 865 -15.35 -7.69 -11.55
CA GLN A 865 -13.91 -7.56 -11.32
C GLN A 865 -13.26 -8.82 -10.71
N ILE A 866 -14.03 -9.88 -10.44
CA ILE A 866 -13.49 -11.18 -10.01
C ILE A 866 -13.38 -12.07 -11.23
N PHE A 867 -12.14 -12.37 -11.63
CA PHE A 867 -11.85 -13.22 -12.77
C PHE A 867 -11.54 -14.64 -12.29
N ILE A 868 -12.29 -15.60 -12.80
CA ILE A 868 -12.11 -17.02 -12.49
C ILE A 868 -11.71 -17.71 -13.79
N ASN A 869 -10.57 -18.39 -13.79
CA ASN A 869 -10.10 -19.19 -14.92
C ASN A 869 -9.85 -20.63 -14.46
N ILE A 870 -10.34 -21.59 -15.22
CA ILE A 870 -10.29 -23.01 -14.88
C ILE A 870 -9.66 -23.76 -16.05
N THR A 871 -8.67 -24.60 -15.76
CA THR A 871 -7.98 -25.41 -16.77
C THR A 871 -7.87 -26.87 -16.31
N GLY A 872 -7.70 -27.80 -17.25
CA GLY A 872 -7.48 -29.23 -16.98
C GLY A 872 -8.73 -30.07 -16.68
N PHE A 873 -9.93 -29.52 -16.91
CA PHE A 873 -11.22 -30.20 -16.72
C PHE A 873 -12.05 -30.21 -18.01
N ALA A 874 -12.69 -31.35 -18.31
CA ALA A 874 -13.80 -31.45 -19.26
C ALA A 874 -15.11 -31.50 -18.47
N SER A 875 -16.04 -30.60 -18.80
CA SER A 875 -17.36 -30.50 -18.17
C SER A 875 -18.39 -29.98 -19.19
N SER A 876 -19.67 -30.26 -18.93
CA SER A 876 -20.81 -29.69 -19.65
C SER A 876 -21.13 -28.25 -19.23
N SER A 877 -20.86 -27.87 -17.97
CA SER A 877 -21.02 -26.50 -17.47
C SER A 877 -20.25 -26.23 -16.17
N PHE A 878 -19.72 -25.00 -16.06
CA PHE A 878 -19.19 -24.45 -14.82
C PHE A 878 -20.15 -23.38 -14.29
N GLU A 879 -20.50 -23.47 -13.01
CA GLU A 879 -21.30 -22.48 -12.29
C GLU A 879 -20.43 -21.85 -11.20
N TYR A 880 -20.45 -20.53 -11.10
CA TYR A 880 -19.70 -19.79 -10.08
C TYR A 880 -20.63 -18.91 -9.27
N GLU A 881 -20.55 -19.05 -7.95
CA GLU A 881 -21.32 -18.26 -7.00
C GLU A 881 -20.39 -17.46 -6.07
N CYS A 882 -20.72 -16.19 -5.83
CA CYS A 882 -20.00 -15.36 -4.85
C CYS A 882 -20.97 -14.78 -3.82
N GLU A 883 -20.65 -14.95 -2.54
CA GLU A 883 -21.47 -14.43 -1.45
C GLU A 883 -20.62 -13.86 -0.30
N ILE A 884 -21.15 -12.84 0.38
CA ILE A 884 -20.58 -12.36 1.64
C ILE A 884 -21.18 -13.18 2.78
N ILE A 885 -20.33 -13.93 3.49
CA ILE A 885 -20.68 -14.67 4.71
C ILE A 885 -20.20 -13.92 5.95
N ASP A 886 -20.91 -14.06 7.07
CA ASP A 886 -20.58 -13.47 8.37
C ASP A 886 -20.32 -11.94 8.34
N LYS A 887 -20.87 -11.27 7.33
CA LYS A 887 -20.74 -9.82 7.02
C LYS A 887 -19.33 -9.33 6.64
N ILE A 888 -18.31 -10.19 6.68
CA ILE A 888 -16.88 -9.80 6.52
C ILE A 888 -16.05 -10.73 5.62
N SER A 889 -16.59 -11.88 5.22
CA SER A 889 -15.82 -12.87 4.45
C SER A 889 -16.43 -13.08 3.07
N CYS A 890 -15.62 -13.08 2.03
CA CYS A 890 -16.07 -13.35 0.66
C CYS A 890 -15.87 -14.82 0.36
N ARG A 891 -16.95 -15.55 0.03
CA ARG A 891 -16.88 -16.94 -0.41
C ARG A 891 -17.15 -17.01 -1.91
N VAL A 892 -16.16 -17.50 -2.65
CA VAL A 892 -16.27 -17.85 -4.07
C VAL A 892 -16.40 -19.37 -4.18
N SER A 893 -17.47 -19.84 -4.80
CA SER A 893 -17.78 -21.25 -5.00
C SER A 893 -17.78 -21.56 -6.49
N VAL A 894 -16.90 -22.46 -6.91
CA VAL A 894 -16.81 -22.96 -8.29
C VAL A 894 -17.37 -24.38 -8.31
N LEU A 895 -18.54 -24.53 -8.92
CA LEU A 895 -19.25 -25.78 -9.09
C LEU A 895 -19.06 -26.29 -10.52
N CYS A 896 -18.60 -27.53 -10.61
CA CYS A 896 -18.40 -28.25 -11.85
C CYS A 896 -19.34 -29.45 -11.81
N ASN A 897 -20.33 -29.45 -12.71
CA ASN A 897 -21.27 -30.55 -12.85
C ASN A 897 -20.73 -31.54 -13.88
N ASP A 898 -20.88 -32.84 -13.63
CA ASP A 898 -20.54 -33.89 -14.59
C ASP A 898 -19.06 -33.88 -15.06
N CYS A 899 -18.14 -33.65 -14.13
CA CYS A 899 -16.75 -33.29 -14.45
C CYS A 899 -15.81 -34.46 -14.59
N VAL A 900 -14.93 -34.36 -15.58
CA VAL A 900 -13.84 -35.29 -15.87
C VAL A 900 -12.53 -34.51 -15.84
N GLN A 901 -11.58 -34.94 -15.02
CA GLN A 901 -10.25 -34.33 -14.99
C GLN A 901 -9.37 -34.98 -16.07
N ILE A 902 -8.99 -34.19 -17.08
CA ILE A 902 -8.20 -34.68 -18.22
C ILE A 902 -6.71 -34.70 -17.85
N GLU A 903 -6.23 -33.61 -17.27
CA GLU A 903 -4.81 -33.38 -16.97
C GLU A 903 -4.66 -32.68 -15.61
N ARG A 904 -3.51 -32.03 -15.36
CA ARG A 904 -3.32 -31.23 -14.14
C ARG A 904 -4.34 -30.09 -14.14
N GLY A 905 -5.30 -30.16 -13.22
CA GLY A 905 -6.33 -29.14 -13.07
C GLY A 905 -5.80 -27.91 -12.36
N SER A 906 -6.31 -26.73 -12.70
CA SER A 906 -6.09 -25.53 -11.90
C SER A 906 -7.32 -24.62 -11.88
N VAL A 907 -7.53 -23.97 -10.73
CA VAL A 907 -8.52 -22.90 -10.56
C VAL A 907 -7.76 -21.65 -10.14
N PHE A 908 -7.74 -20.66 -11.02
CA PHE A 908 -7.19 -19.34 -10.75
C PHE A 908 -8.32 -18.37 -10.44
N ILE A 909 -8.22 -17.67 -9.31
CA ILE A 909 -9.16 -16.61 -8.93
C ILE A 909 -8.35 -15.33 -8.73
N ASN A 910 -8.64 -14.31 -9.52
CA ASN A 910 -8.06 -12.97 -9.42
C ASN A 910 -9.14 -11.97 -9.01
N PHE A 911 -8.99 -11.39 -7.83
CA PHE A 911 -9.83 -10.34 -7.31
C PHE A 911 -9.19 -8.99 -7.68
N ARG A 912 -9.81 -8.25 -8.60
CA ARG A 912 -9.32 -6.94 -9.09
C ARG A 912 -10.03 -5.73 -8.49
N GLU A 913 -10.85 -5.94 -7.48
CA GLU A 913 -11.58 -4.87 -6.81
C GLU A 913 -10.62 -3.92 -6.07
N LYS A 914 -10.96 -2.62 -5.97
CA LYS A 914 -10.10 -1.57 -5.40
C LYS A 914 -9.54 -1.87 -3.99
N LEU A 915 -10.29 -2.61 -3.17
CA LEU A 915 -9.96 -3.01 -1.79
C LEU A 915 -10.06 -4.54 -1.59
N SER A 916 -9.62 -5.32 -2.58
CA SER A 916 -9.52 -6.78 -2.48
C SER A 916 -8.24 -7.20 -1.74
N TYR A 917 -8.33 -7.35 -0.42
CA TYR A 917 -7.28 -7.94 0.41
C TYR A 917 -7.89 -8.96 1.36
N ALA A 918 -7.07 -9.88 1.87
CA ALA A 918 -7.51 -10.89 2.82
C ALA A 918 -6.50 -11.06 3.95
N SER A 919 -6.99 -11.28 5.17
CA SER A 919 -6.16 -11.66 6.32
C SER A 919 -5.97 -13.16 6.42
N ALA A 920 -6.92 -13.95 5.92
CA ALA A 920 -6.82 -15.40 5.80
C ALA A 920 -7.56 -15.90 4.56
N ILE A 921 -7.12 -17.03 4.01
CA ILE A 921 -7.72 -17.70 2.86
C ILE A 921 -7.98 -19.16 3.25
N TYR A 922 -9.23 -19.59 3.13
CA TYR A 922 -9.63 -20.98 3.30
C TYR A 922 -10.06 -21.55 1.96
N VAL A 923 -9.44 -22.64 1.54
CA VAL A 923 -9.84 -23.35 0.34
C VAL A 923 -10.37 -24.72 0.76
N ASN A 924 -11.57 -25.07 0.35
CA ASN A 924 -12.13 -26.41 0.53
C ASN A 924 -12.51 -26.99 -0.84
N VAL A 925 -11.94 -28.16 -1.14
CA VAL A 925 -12.21 -28.92 -2.35
C VAL A 925 -13.04 -30.14 -1.97
N THR A 926 -14.20 -30.28 -2.59
CA THR A 926 -15.17 -31.35 -2.34
C THR A 926 -15.55 -32.05 -3.64
N SER A 927 -15.53 -33.38 -3.65
CA SER A 927 -16.03 -34.19 -4.76
C SER A 927 -16.90 -35.33 -4.26
N ASN A 928 -17.89 -35.73 -5.07
CA ASN A 928 -18.57 -37.00 -4.83
C ASN A 928 -17.58 -38.15 -4.98
N SER A 929 -17.59 -39.04 -3.98
CA SER A 929 -16.85 -40.30 -4.03
C SER A 929 -17.55 -41.27 -5.00
N SER A 930 -16.83 -42.31 -5.44
CA SER A 930 -17.46 -43.45 -6.11
C SER A 930 -18.40 -44.23 -5.18
N ILE A 931 -18.30 -44.07 -3.85
CA ILE A 931 -19.25 -44.69 -2.92
C ILE A 931 -20.59 -43.90 -2.95
N PRO A 932 -21.74 -44.55 -3.21
CA PRO A 932 -23.02 -43.85 -3.33
C PRO A 932 -23.37 -43.03 -2.08
N ASN A 933 -23.77 -41.77 -2.29
CA ASN A 933 -24.13 -40.79 -1.26
C ASN A 933 -23.01 -40.37 -0.29
N GLU A 934 -21.74 -40.64 -0.62
CA GLU A 934 -20.59 -40.21 0.20
C GLU A 934 -19.78 -39.12 -0.52
N LEU A 935 -19.22 -38.20 0.26
CA LEU A 935 -18.40 -37.08 -0.23
C LEU A 935 -16.96 -37.23 0.26
N SER A 936 -16.02 -36.75 -0.55
CA SER A 936 -14.63 -36.56 -0.17
C SER A 936 -14.33 -35.06 -0.18
N SER A 937 -13.99 -34.50 0.98
CA SER A 937 -13.74 -33.08 1.17
C SER A 937 -12.51 -32.84 2.04
N ILE A 938 -11.73 -31.83 1.68
CA ILE A 938 -10.54 -31.39 2.41
C ILE A 938 -10.46 -29.86 2.37
N GLN A 939 -10.21 -29.26 3.54
CA GLN A 939 -9.98 -27.83 3.69
C GLN A 939 -8.53 -27.54 4.10
N ASN A 940 -7.88 -26.64 3.37
CA ASN A 940 -6.60 -26.06 3.75
C ASN A 940 -6.75 -24.56 4.01
N GLU A 941 -5.88 -24.05 4.89
CA GLU A 941 -5.96 -22.69 5.42
C GLU A 941 -4.61 -21.98 5.28
N LEU A 942 -4.67 -20.67 5.02
CA LEU A 942 -3.49 -19.82 4.89
C LEU A 942 -3.74 -18.48 5.57
N TYR A 943 -2.82 -18.07 6.44
CA TYR A 943 -2.90 -16.81 7.19
C TYR A 943 -1.81 -15.83 6.74
N ALA A 944 -2.18 -14.55 6.64
CA ALA A 944 -1.20 -13.47 6.46
C ALA A 944 -0.29 -13.38 7.69
N SER A 945 0.91 -12.82 7.52
CA SER A 945 1.80 -12.55 8.66
C SER A 945 1.22 -11.45 9.57
N GLU A 946 1.69 -11.36 10.81
CA GLU A 946 1.15 -10.41 11.79
C GLU A 946 1.24 -8.96 11.26
N LYS A 947 0.10 -8.24 11.20
CA LYS A 947 -0.07 -6.87 10.63
C LYS A 947 -0.03 -6.78 9.09
N TYR A 948 0.21 -7.88 8.38
CA TYR A 948 0.17 -7.94 6.93
C TYR A 948 -1.21 -8.38 6.44
N VAL A 949 -1.49 -8.07 5.18
CA VAL A 949 -2.62 -8.62 4.43
C VAL A 949 -2.11 -9.22 3.12
N MET A 950 -2.76 -10.28 2.66
CA MET A 950 -2.47 -10.87 1.35
C MET A 950 -3.06 -9.98 0.26
N ILE A 951 -2.18 -9.46 -0.59
CA ILE A 951 -2.47 -8.63 -1.77
C ILE A 951 -1.14 -8.40 -2.53
N GLY A 952 -1.20 -8.38 -3.86
CA GLY A 952 -0.08 -8.06 -4.73
C GLY A 952 0.03 -8.96 -5.96
N SER A 953 1.19 -8.92 -6.61
CA SER A 953 1.38 -9.53 -7.92
C SER A 953 1.49 -11.05 -7.91
N GLU A 954 1.96 -11.64 -6.81
CA GLU A 954 2.14 -13.09 -6.64
C GLU A 954 0.92 -13.74 -5.98
N ALA A 955 0.50 -14.89 -6.52
CA ALA A 955 -0.67 -15.62 -6.03
C ALA A 955 -0.36 -16.45 -4.79
N SER A 956 -1.36 -16.59 -3.91
CA SER A 956 -1.33 -17.59 -2.84
C SER A 956 -1.71 -18.95 -3.42
N GLU A 957 -0.88 -19.97 -3.23
CA GLU A 957 -1.03 -21.24 -3.92
C GLU A 957 -1.47 -22.38 -2.97
N PHE A 958 -2.44 -23.17 -3.41
CA PHE A 958 -2.97 -24.32 -2.70
C PHE A 958 -2.82 -25.58 -3.55
N TYR A 959 -2.49 -26.70 -2.92
CA TYR A 959 -2.13 -27.92 -3.64
C TYR A 959 -2.92 -29.12 -3.12
N TYR A 960 -3.69 -29.74 -4.02
CA TYR A 960 -4.55 -30.87 -3.73
C TYR A 960 -4.30 -31.99 -4.73
N THR A 961 -4.49 -33.22 -4.29
CA THR A 961 -4.43 -34.42 -5.12
C THR A 961 -5.80 -35.06 -5.22
N THR A 962 -6.26 -35.24 -6.45
CA THR A 962 -7.50 -35.92 -6.83
C THR A 962 -7.18 -37.35 -7.26
N THR A 963 -7.63 -38.31 -6.47
CA THR A 963 -7.47 -39.74 -6.74
C THR A 963 -8.74 -40.26 -7.41
N PRO A 964 -8.69 -40.68 -8.68
CA PRO A 964 -9.85 -41.29 -9.35
C PRO A 964 -10.34 -42.51 -8.58
N SER A 965 -11.65 -42.71 -8.51
CA SER A 965 -12.24 -43.81 -7.74
C SER A 965 -13.33 -44.53 -8.52
N LEU A 966 -13.37 -45.85 -8.39
CA LEU A 966 -14.32 -46.75 -9.02
C LEU A 966 -14.99 -47.61 -7.95
N PHE A 967 -16.31 -47.66 -7.99
CA PHE A 967 -17.13 -48.50 -7.13
C PHE A 967 -17.89 -49.52 -7.96
N VAL A 968 -17.86 -50.79 -7.55
CA VAL A 968 -18.58 -51.89 -8.20
C VAL A 968 -19.37 -52.68 -7.15
N SER A 969 -20.62 -53.02 -7.46
CA SER A 969 -21.51 -53.78 -6.56
C SER A 969 -22.29 -54.85 -7.29
N GLU A 970 -22.34 -56.06 -6.72
CA GLU A 970 -23.22 -57.16 -7.18
C GLU A 970 -24.67 -57.04 -6.66
N SER A 971 -24.88 -56.24 -5.61
CA SER A 971 -26.20 -56.07 -5.02
C SER A 971 -27.02 -55.01 -5.75
N SER A 972 -28.29 -55.30 -6.01
CA SER A 972 -29.27 -54.33 -6.52
C SER A 972 -29.59 -53.17 -5.58
N LYS A 973 -29.09 -53.20 -4.34
CA LYS A 973 -29.22 -52.09 -3.38
C LYS A 973 -28.36 -50.87 -3.76
N TRP A 974 -27.31 -51.07 -4.57
CA TRP A 974 -26.42 -50.02 -5.03
C TRP A 974 -26.28 -50.06 -6.56
N PRO A 975 -25.82 -48.97 -7.20
CA PRO A 975 -25.48 -48.97 -8.61
C PRO A 975 -24.46 -50.06 -8.93
N SER A 976 -24.56 -50.68 -10.11
CA SER A 976 -23.62 -51.71 -10.56
C SER A 976 -22.20 -51.16 -10.67
N GLN A 977 -22.07 -49.92 -11.15
CA GLN A 977 -20.82 -49.22 -11.34
C GLN A 977 -21.01 -47.72 -11.10
N LEU A 978 -20.12 -47.10 -10.33
CA LEU A 978 -20.11 -45.65 -10.10
C LEU A 978 -18.66 -45.14 -10.06
N THR A 979 -18.42 -43.94 -10.60
CA THR A 979 -17.11 -43.28 -10.57
C THR A 979 -17.18 -41.99 -9.75
N GLY A 980 -16.02 -41.51 -9.30
CA GLY A 980 -15.88 -40.26 -8.57
C GLY A 980 -14.43 -39.96 -8.24
N TYR A 981 -14.18 -38.99 -7.36
CA TYR A 981 -12.83 -38.63 -6.94
C TYR A 981 -12.72 -38.57 -5.42
N HIS A 982 -11.57 -39.01 -4.90
CA HIS A 982 -11.14 -38.73 -3.54
C HIS A 982 -10.15 -37.57 -3.54
N VAL A 983 -10.32 -36.61 -2.63
CA VAL A 983 -9.48 -35.42 -2.54
C VAL A 983 -8.65 -35.45 -1.27
N SER A 984 -7.38 -35.11 -1.40
CA SER A 984 -6.40 -35.04 -0.30
C SER A 984 -5.48 -33.82 -0.48
N SER A 985 -4.86 -33.37 0.61
CA SER A 985 -3.85 -32.30 0.54
C SER A 985 -2.52 -32.89 0.05
N GLU A 986 -1.91 -32.27 -0.96
CA GLU A 986 -0.61 -32.70 -1.49
C GLU A 986 0.54 -32.10 -0.67
N GLN A 987 0.46 -30.80 -0.41
CA GLN A 987 1.44 -30.06 0.38
C GLN A 987 0.80 -28.85 1.06
N TYR A 988 1.51 -28.24 2.01
CA TYR A 988 1.07 -27.01 2.66
C TYR A 988 0.91 -25.86 1.66
N PRO A 989 -0.12 -25.00 1.81
CA PRO A 989 -0.27 -23.82 0.95
C PRO A 989 0.93 -22.86 1.06
N SER A 990 1.28 -22.21 -0.05
CA SER A 990 2.35 -21.21 -0.10
C SER A 990 1.76 -19.79 -0.10
N LYS A 991 2.39 -18.88 0.66
CA LYS A 991 1.98 -17.47 0.71
C LYS A 991 2.34 -16.76 -0.59
N GLY A 992 1.38 -16.01 -1.12
CA GLY A 992 1.62 -15.07 -2.22
C GLY A 992 2.21 -13.75 -1.73
N SER A 993 1.92 -12.67 -2.45
CA SER A 993 2.32 -11.33 -2.02
C SER A 993 1.59 -10.89 -0.75
N GLU A 994 2.34 -10.33 0.19
CA GLU A 994 1.82 -9.73 1.41
C GLU A 994 2.37 -8.31 1.60
N CYS A 995 1.51 -7.40 2.05
CA CYS A 995 1.89 -6.00 2.29
C CYS A 995 1.37 -5.52 3.65
N LEU A 996 2.00 -4.48 4.19
CA LEU A 996 1.48 -3.80 5.37
C LEU A 996 0.19 -3.04 4.99
N GLY A 997 -0.69 -2.82 5.96
CA GLY A 997 -1.92 -2.04 5.74
C GLY A 997 -1.67 -0.63 5.18
N VAL A 998 -0.51 -0.03 5.46
CA VAL A 998 -0.10 1.28 4.90
C VAL A 998 0.30 1.22 3.42
N ASP A 999 0.69 0.05 2.91
CA ASP A 999 1.13 -0.15 1.52
C ASP A 999 -0.01 -0.61 0.61
N LEU A 1000 -1.23 -0.73 1.15
CA LEU A 1000 -2.42 -0.99 0.36
C LEU A 1000 -2.65 0.08 -0.70
N SER A 1001 -2.29 1.34 -0.42
CA SER A 1001 -2.36 2.44 -1.39
C SER A 1001 -1.59 2.15 -2.68
N VAL A 1002 -0.55 1.31 -2.64
CA VAL A 1002 0.32 1.01 -3.78
C VAL A 1002 0.27 -0.45 -4.24
N SER A 1003 -0.47 -1.31 -3.53
CA SER A 1003 -0.60 -2.75 -3.82
C SER A 1003 -1.92 -3.07 -4.50
N ALA A 1004 -1.87 -3.90 -5.54
CA ALA A 1004 -3.00 -4.22 -6.40
C ALA A 1004 -3.23 -5.73 -6.52
N GLU A 1005 -4.50 -6.10 -6.64
CA GLU A 1005 -5.00 -7.46 -6.87
C GLU A 1005 -4.73 -8.46 -5.73
N LEU A 1006 -5.69 -9.34 -5.49
CA LEU A 1006 -5.50 -10.53 -4.67
C LEU A 1006 -5.66 -11.76 -5.57
N LYS A 1007 -4.67 -12.64 -5.56
CA LYS A 1007 -4.63 -13.80 -6.46
C LYS A 1007 -4.56 -15.09 -5.66
N VAL A 1008 -5.39 -16.05 -6.03
CA VAL A 1008 -5.42 -17.40 -5.45
C VAL A 1008 -5.29 -18.42 -6.57
N MET A 1009 -4.30 -19.29 -6.47
CA MET A 1009 -4.06 -20.41 -7.38
C MET A 1009 -4.33 -21.72 -6.65
N ILE A 1010 -5.21 -22.56 -7.20
CA ILE A 1010 -5.53 -23.87 -6.63
C ILE A 1010 -5.14 -24.92 -7.65
N TYR A 1011 -4.12 -25.72 -7.33
CA TYR A 1011 -3.64 -26.82 -8.15
C TYR A 1011 -4.29 -28.14 -7.75
N LEU A 1012 -4.77 -28.88 -8.74
CA LEU A 1012 -5.45 -30.17 -8.60
C LEU A 1012 -4.69 -31.22 -9.40
N TYR A 1013 -3.85 -32.00 -8.72
CA TYR A 1013 -3.04 -33.05 -9.33
C TYR A 1013 -3.83 -34.35 -9.44
N LYS A 1014 -3.94 -34.90 -10.65
CA LYS A 1014 -4.52 -36.24 -10.85
C LYS A 1014 -3.51 -37.30 -10.38
N SER A 1015 -3.92 -38.16 -9.46
CA SER A 1015 -3.07 -39.26 -8.99
C SER A 1015 -2.85 -40.32 -10.07
N ASN A 1016 -1.64 -40.90 -10.12
CA ASN A 1016 -1.32 -42.05 -10.99
C ASN A 1016 -1.91 -43.38 -10.47
N SER A 1017 -2.53 -43.36 -9.30
CA SER A 1017 -3.25 -44.49 -8.72
C SER A 1017 -4.73 -44.14 -8.59
N GLY A 1018 -5.60 -45.14 -8.69
CA GLY A 1018 -7.03 -44.99 -8.44
C GLY A 1018 -7.50 -45.90 -7.29
N LEU A 1019 -8.57 -45.47 -6.63
CA LEU A 1019 -9.18 -46.20 -5.53
C LEU A 1019 -10.28 -47.12 -6.08
N TYR A 1020 -10.07 -48.43 -5.98
CA TYR A 1020 -11.07 -49.44 -6.34
C TYR A 1020 -11.80 -49.92 -5.08
N THR A 1021 -13.13 -49.77 -5.08
CA THR A 1021 -14.00 -50.27 -4.01
C THR A 1021 -14.99 -51.27 -4.57
N GLN A 1022 -15.03 -52.47 -4.01
CA GLN A 1022 -15.93 -53.53 -4.45
C GLN A 1022 -16.80 -54.02 -3.30
N ARG A 1023 -18.11 -54.19 -3.55
CA ARG A 1023 -19.05 -54.84 -2.63
C ARG A 1023 -19.56 -56.15 -3.22
N LEU A 1024 -19.17 -57.25 -2.57
CA LEU A 1024 -19.55 -58.62 -2.95
C LEU A 1024 -20.42 -59.26 -1.87
N PHE A 1025 -21.21 -60.26 -2.25
CA PHE A 1025 -21.92 -61.09 -1.27
C PHE A 1025 -20.96 -62.08 -0.59
N ARG A 1026 -20.98 -62.17 0.75
CA ARG A 1026 -20.17 -63.15 1.50
C ARG A 1026 -20.56 -64.59 1.20
N GLN A 1027 -21.86 -64.81 0.99
CA GLN A 1027 -22.48 -66.11 0.74
C GLN A 1027 -23.51 -65.97 -0.39
N SER A 1028 -23.52 -66.92 -1.32
CA SER A 1028 -24.55 -67.05 -2.34
C SER A 1028 -25.77 -67.80 -1.81
N VAL A 1029 -26.92 -67.67 -2.47
CA VAL A 1029 -28.14 -68.44 -2.15
C VAL A 1029 -27.87 -69.95 -2.14
N LEU A 1030 -27.02 -70.43 -3.05
CA LEU A 1030 -26.65 -71.84 -3.13
C LEU A 1030 -25.84 -72.31 -1.91
N LEU A 1031 -24.90 -71.47 -1.43
CA LEU A 1031 -24.11 -71.74 -0.22
C LEU A 1031 -24.98 -71.68 1.04
N LEU A 1032 -25.98 -70.78 1.08
CA LEU A 1032 -26.96 -70.74 2.16
C LEU A 1032 -27.78 -72.04 2.22
N ILE A 1033 -28.33 -72.49 1.08
CA ILE A 1033 -29.15 -73.72 1.03
C ILE A 1033 -28.33 -74.95 1.42
N SER A 1034 -27.12 -75.08 0.88
CA SER A 1034 -26.25 -76.22 1.20
C SER A 1034 -25.78 -76.23 2.66
N SER A 1035 -25.42 -75.08 3.23
CA SER A 1035 -25.04 -74.97 4.64
C SER A 1035 -26.20 -75.25 5.61
N VAL A 1036 -27.43 -74.83 5.27
CA VAL A 1036 -28.63 -75.14 6.04
C VAL A 1036 -28.89 -76.64 6.05
N ILE A 1037 -28.92 -77.28 4.88
CA ILE A 1037 -29.21 -78.72 4.76
C ILE A 1037 -28.16 -79.54 5.54
N GLY A 1038 -26.87 -79.26 5.34
CA GLY A 1038 -25.79 -79.96 6.04
C GLY A 1038 -25.88 -79.81 7.57
N SER A 1039 -26.18 -78.60 8.05
CA SER A 1039 -26.25 -78.32 9.48
C SER A 1039 -27.47 -78.94 10.15
N VAL A 1040 -28.63 -78.99 9.47
CA VAL A 1040 -29.83 -79.69 9.99
C VAL A 1040 -29.52 -81.17 10.24
N PHE A 1041 -28.88 -81.85 9.28
CA PHE A 1041 -28.48 -83.25 9.46
C PHE A 1041 -27.40 -83.42 10.53
N GLY A 1042 -26.47 -82.46 10.66
CA GLY A 1042 -25.48 -82.43 11.74
C GLY A 1042 -26.12 -82.31 13.13
N ILE A 1043 -27.06 -81.38 13.31
CA ILE A 1043 -27.83 -81.20 14.55
C ILE A 1043 -28.63 -82.47 14.86
N MET A 1044 -29.25 -83.08 13.85
CA MET A 1044 -29.98 -84.34 14.00
C MET A 1044 -29.06 -85.44 14.55
N SER A 1045 -27.89 -85.64 13.96
CA SER A 1045 -26.91 -86.65 14.40
C SER A 1045 -26.37 -86.38 15.81
N GLY A 1046 -26.08 -85.11 16.13
CA GLY A 1046 -25.62 -84.71 17.47
C GLY A 1046 -26.67 -84.96 18.55
N ILE A 1047 -27.94 -84.58 18.29
CA ILE A 1047 -29.06 -84.83 19.21
C ILE A 1047 -29.34 -86.34 19.34
N ALA A 1048 -29.25 -87.10 18.25
CA ALA A 1048 -29.39 -88.56 18.27
C ALA A 1048 -28.33 -89.22 19.15
N SER A 1049 -27.05 -88.81 19.01
CA SER A 1049 -25.96 -89.32 19.83
C SER A 1049 -26.15 -88.98 21.32
N PHE A 1050 -26.57 -87.76 21.63
CA PHE A 1050 -26.85 -87.36 23.01
C PHE A 1050 -28.07 -88.09 23.60
N MET A 1051 -29.12 -88.30 22.80
CA MET A 1051 -30.28 -89.11 23.18
C MET A 1051 -29.87 -90.55 23.48
N SER A 1052 -29.07 -91.17 22.61
CA SER A 1052 -28.52 -92.52 22.80
C SER A 1052 -27.73 -92.61 24.11
N PHE A 1053 -26.87 -91.63 24.41
CA PHE A 1053 -26.15 -91.55 25.68
C PHE A 1053 -27.11 -91.43 26.90
N MET A 1054 -28.10 -90.55 26.81
CA MET A 1054 -29.09 -90.37 27.90
C MET A 1054 -29.99 -91.59 28.10
N GLU A 1055 -30.31 -92.32 27.03
CA GLU A 1055 -31.05 -93.58 27.08
C GLU A 1055 -30.24 -94.65 27.81
N ASP A 1056 -28.94 -94.75 27.55
CA ASP A 1056 -28.03 -95.67 28.25
C ASP A 1056 -27.93 -95.36 29.75
N GLN A 1057 -27.78 -94.07 30.11
CA GLN A 1057 -27.79 -93.64 31.51
C GLN A 1057 -29.13 -93.92 32.19
N TYR A 1058 -30.24 -93.65 31.51
CA TYR A 1058 -31.59 -93.95 32.02
C TYR A 1058 -31.78 -95.45 32.24
N LEU A 1059 -31.38 -96.30 31.29
CA LEU A 1059 -31.45 -97.76 31.40
C LEU A 1059 -30.57 -98.28 32.54
N THR A 1060 -29.37 -97.74 32.71
CA THR A 1060 -28.44 -98.11 33.79
C THR A 1060 -29.00 -97.74 35.17
N LEU A 1061 -29.54 -96.53 35.33
CA LEU A 1061 -30.21 -96.10 36.58
C LEU A 1061 -31.47 -96.94 36.87
N THR A 1062 -32.22 -97.32 35.83
CA THR A 1062 -33.42 -98.16 35.98
C THR A 1062 -33.04 -99.59 36.39
N LYS A 1063 -31.99 -100.17 35.80
CA LYS A 1063 -31.41 -101.46 36.22
C LYS A 1063 -30.90 -101.40 37.67
N ALA A 1064 -30.27 -100.30 38.09
CA ALA A 1064 -29.84 -100.09 39.47
C ALA A 1064 -31.01 -99.95 40.47
N ARG A 1065 -32.09 -99.23 40.11
CA ARG A 1065 -33.33 -99.14 40.90
C ARG A 1065 -34.04 -100.49 41.04
N ILE A 1066 -34.11 -101.28 39.96
CA ILE A 1066 -34.70 -102.64 39.98
C ILE A 1066 -33.85 -103.57 40.85
N ARG A 1067 -32.50 -103.50 40.78
CA ARG A 1067 -31.59 -104.23 41.70
C ARG A 1067 -31.83 -103.85 43.17
N LYS A 1068 -31.99 -102.56 43.49
CA LYS A 1068 -32.29 -102.09 44.86
C LYS A 1068 -33.65 -102.59 45.36
N LYS A 1069 -34.65 -102.70 44.47
CA LYS A 1069 -35.99 -103.24 44.79
C LYS A 1069 -35.94 -104.76 45.01
N LYS A 1070 -35.23 -105.50 44.15
CA LYS A 1070 -35.05 -106.96 44.25
C LYS A 1070 -34.22 -107.36 45.49
N PHE A 1071 -33.25 -106.54 45.90
CA PHE A 1071 -32.49 -106.75 47.14
C PHE A 1071 -33.38 -106.57 48.40
N ARG A 1072 -34.31 -105.59 48.37
CA ARG A 1072 -35.32 -105.38 49.41
C ARG A 1072 -36.32 -106.54 49.52
N ASP A 1073 -36.75 -107.09 48.39
CA ASP A 1073 -37.68 -108.23 48.37
C ASP A 1073 -37.02 -109.54 48.87
N ILE A 1074 -35.72 -109.77 48.59
CA ILE A 1074 -34.97 -110.93 49.10
C ILE A 1074 -34.71 -110.83 50.62
N THR A 1075 -34.51 -109.61 51.16
CA THR A 1075 -34.37 -109.42 52.62
C THR A 1075 -35.68 -109.65 53.36
N PHE A 1076 -36.82 -109.31 52.74
CA PHE A 1076 -38.15 -109.57 53.29
C PHE A 1076 -38.49 -111.07 53.29
N GLN A 1077 -38.18 -111.81 52.21
CA GLN A 1077 -38.40 -113.27 52.15
C GLN A 1077 -37.50 -114.08 53.11
N ARG A 1078 -36.27 -113.62 53.41
CA ARG A 1078 -35.42 -114.26 54.42
C ARG A 1078 -35.92 -114.05 55.86
N GLN A 1079 -36.61 -112.95 56.14
CA GLN A 1079 -37.25 -112.72 57.44
C GLN A 1079 -38.52 -113.56 57.65
N GLU A 1080 -39.23 -113.94 56.58
CA GLU A 1080 -40.37 -114.86 56.68
C GLU A 1080 -39.95 -116.31 56.94
N ILE A 1081 -38.84 -116.78 56.37
CA ILE A 1081 -38.35 -118.17 56.55
C ILE A 1081 -37.83 -118.42 57.98
N ASP A 1082 -37.09 -117.47 58.57
CA ASP A 1082 -36.58 -117.56 59.95
C ASP A 1082 -37.71 -117.58 61.01
N SER A 1083 -38.89 -117.03 60.67
CA SER A 1083 -40.04 -116.98 61.59
C SER A 1083 -40.82 -118.29 61.71
N SER A 1084 -40.54 -119.30 60.86
CA SER A 1084 -41.33 -120.53 60.75
C SER A 1084 -40.72 -121.79 61.39
N TYR A 1085 -39.41 -121.81 61.74
CA TYR A 1085 -38.74 -123.04 62.20
C TYR A 1085 -38.16 -123.04 63.63
N PHE A 1086 -37.97 -121.89 64.29
CA PHE A 1086 -37.43 -121.87 65.67
C PHE A 1086 -38.10 -120.82 66.56
N GLY A 1087 -39.13 -121.25 67.29
CA GLY A 1087 -39.76 -120.44 68.34
C GLY A 1087 -38.93 -120.43 69.63
N ILE A 1088 -38.17 -119.35 69.88
CA ILE A 1088 -37.62 -119.07 71.22
C ILE A 1088 -37.76 -117.58 71.59
N ARG A 1089 -38.64 -117.38 72.59
CA ARG A 1089 -38.73 -116.36 73.65
C ARG A 1089 -38.33 -114.89 73.39
N LYS A 1090 -39.33 -114.02 73.61
CA LYS A 1090 -39.21 -112.65 74.12
C LYS A 1090 -38.30 -112.57 75.36
N LYS A 1091 -37.41 -111.57 75.40
CA LYS A 1091 -37.10 -110.81 76.63
C LYS A 1091 -36.47 -109.44 76.34
N SER A 1092 -36.86 -108.50 77.19
CA SER A 1092 -36.49 -107.09 77.26
C SER A 1092 -35.13 -106.83 77.94
N SER A 1093 -34.40 -105.78 77.51
CA SER A 1093 -33.54 -104.92 78.36
C SER A 1093 -33.18 -103.64 77.57
N LYS A 1094 -33.69 -102.46 77.90
CA LYS A 1094 -33.15 -101.42 78.82
C LYS A 1094 -31.77 -100.80 78.45
N ARG A 1095 -31.83 -99.50 78.11
CA ARG A 1095 -30.94 -98.34 78.41
C ARG A 1095 -29.41 -98.44 78.25
N PHE A 1096 -28.84 -97.47 77.52
CA PHE A 1096 -27.87 -96.40 77.89
C PHE A 1096 -27.46 -95.74 76.53
N GLY A 1097 -27.40 -94.43 76.26
CA GLY A 1097 -27.27 -93.23 77.06
C GLY A 1097 -25.86 -92.64 76.91
N SER A 1098 -25.60 -91.77 75.92
CA SER A 1098 -24.62 -90.66 76.03
C SER A 1098 -24.60 -89.74 74.80
N ARG A 1099 -24.87 -88.45 75.07
CA ARG A 1099 -24.49 -87.25 74.28
C ARG A 1099 -22.99 -87.22 74.01
N VAL A 1100 -22.55 -86.56 72.92
CA VAL A 1100 -21.48 -85.52 72.90
C VAL A 1100 -21.60 -84.74 71.56
N LEU A 1101 -21.97 -83.46 71.62
CA LEU A 1101 -21.38 -82.38 70.80
C LEU A 1101 -20.02 -82.05 71.46
N PRO A 1102 -18.92 -81.61 70.79
CA PRO A 1102 -18.96 -80.31 70.10
C PRO A 1102 -17.87 -80.02 69.01
N LEU A 1103 -17.98 -78.81 68.43
CA LEU A 1103 -16.90 -77.82 68.11
C LEU A 1103 -15.86 -78.09 67.00
N ASN A 1104 -15.95 -77.21 66.00
CA ASN A 1104 -14.95 -76.23 65.52
C ASN A 1104 -13.67 -76.60 64.73
N ASP A 1105 -13.32 -75.57 63.94
CA ASP A 1105 -12.01 -75.17 63.40
C ASP A 1105 -11.52 -75.88 62.14
N GLU A 1106 -11.47 -75.14 61.03
CA GLU A 1106 -10.29 -74.44 60.47
C GLU A 1106 -9.64 -75.31 59.39
N MET A 1107 -9.69 -74.92 58.13
CA MET A 1107 -8.77 -73.99 57.45
C MET A 1107 -7.68 -74.75 56.70
N THR A 1108 -7.34 -74.21 55.51
CA THR A 1108 -6.06 -74.35 54.79
C THR A 1108 -5.76 -75.69 54.07
N ILE A 1109 -5.79 -75.71 52.73
CA ILE A 1109 -4.69 -75.41 51.78
C ILE A 1109 -3.81 -76.66 51.49
N LEU A 1110 -3.77 -77.12 50.23
CA LEU A 1110 -2.57 -77.11 49.36
C LEU A 1110 -2.78 -77.96 48.08
N HIS A 1111 -2.45 -77.31 46.97
CA HIS A 1111 -1.93 -77.81 45.69
C HIS A 1111 -1.90 -79.31 45.39
N LYS A 1112 -2.39 -79.63 44.18
CA LYS A 1112 -1.48 -80.00 43.09
C LYS A 1112 -1.98 -79.48 41.75
#